data_AF-A0A328C8X7-F1
#
_entry.id   AF-A0A328C8X7-F1
#
_cell.length_a   1.000
_cell.length_b   1.000
_cell.length_c   1.000
_cell.angle_alpha   90.00
_cell.angle_beta   90.00
_cell.angle_gamma   90.00
#
_symmetry.space_group_name_H-M   'P 1'
#
loop_
_entity.id
_entity.type
_entity.pdbx_description
1 polymer ?
#
loop_
_entity_poly.entity_id
_entity_poly.type
_entity_poly.pdbx_seq_one_letter_code
_entity_poly.pdbx_strand_id
1 'polypeptide(L)'
;MVAGRGKAWTQLPLRLLVLLLCTFAGLLAGPSLATAQLDDANMEKMIARVGETPNNVEEGGVLAPSTVVPLNLEVHWRLWLQMARAGQPGLEELRALRDDALSFGHVSLPEHALAVLAVARERETYGLSAADAEALVQMAMTMAPQLPYPALELARLRIIETPTAPHRAIAPLVEGVRRGAHWLDSKTSWTLKLCLLFLTSALVSFGAFMLAQLLRYFGVAAYDGARMLPRGFSSNQTVIVLVALVIVPGLVLRSPLMSMLIMLALVIPFQRLNERAVSAAFLALILALPSLDSALSHHVLYPGSPAQELSHTHQQFCDTDCLQRAETTLKQGASPVETYAAAVALFRTGQPAAMARIVELGAGESSQSPLRLRAQWENLIGAALATQGNPEEALRHFERAAELMPNAAAPVFNQMRALQLAGDVESGYDALDQAVRHDLAMVSRYLDTSRRDANSLLIIMMLSADQIWSVHKDHASTQPAVSLISPIWTALAGPMVPLSRAPFLAGFGLLWLLMTLQLPRSNRVSSPCPKCGLARDPEDADRLGGHHYCLPCYQTFVSGATLDYHARVHSETSLGRRDRFQSFLRRALSLLLPGTGHTLGGHAIRGTLAFGLLSFGALWWLYPMGLWRVATELFDDRWGGQLALATVMIALGALMGLFGCFRGIEPTRVSPSAKREDA
;
A
#
# COMPACT_ATOMS: atom_id res chain seq x y z
N MET A 1 36.87 -6.12 -36.58
CA MET A 1 35.41 -6.17 -36.78
C MET A 1 34.80 -7.31 -35.97
N VAL A 2 34.44 -7.08 -34.71
CA VAL A 2 33.33 -7.78 -33.99
C VAL A 2 32.91 -6.81 -32.89
N ALA A 3 32.10 -5.82 -33.23
CA ALA A 3 31.52 -4.88 -32.28
C ALA A 3 30.10 -4.58 -32.74
N GLY A 4 29.12 -4.96 -31.92
CA GLY A 4 27.72 -4.60 -32.15
C GLY A 4 26.79 -5.80 -31.98
N ARG A 5 26.31 -6.02 -30.75
CA ARG A 5 25.02 -6.67 -30.39
C ARG A 5 24.81 -6.91 -28.87
N GLY A 6 25.54 -6.23 -27.98
CA GLY A 6 25.38 -6.41 -26.52
C GLY A 6 24.41 -5.46 -25.80
N LYS A 7 23.96 -4.36 -26.43
CA LYS A 7 23.23 -3.29 -25.71
C LYS A 7 21.72 -3.50 -25.56
N ALA A 8 21.08 -4.38 -26.36
CA ALA A 8 19.62 -4.52 -26.36
C ALA A 8 19.07 -5.38 -25.20
N TRP A 9 19.79 -6.44 -24.80
CA TRP A 9 19.29 -7.43 -23.85
C TRP A 9 19.46 -7.03 -22.37
N THR A 10 20.31 -6.04 -22.07
CA THR A 10 20.49 -5.52 -20.70
C THR A 10 19.44 -4.48 -20.29
N GLN A 11 18.61 -4.01 -21.23
CA GLN A 11 17.47 -3.13 -20.94
C GLN A 11 16.14 -3.89 -20.79
N LEU A 12 16.07 -5.14 -21.26
CA LEU A 12 14.86 -5.95 -21.25
C LEU A 12 14.28 -6.18 -19.84
N PRO A 13 15.05 -6.60 -18.81
CA PRO A 13 14.47 -6.97 -17.51
C PRO A 13 13.96 -5.75 -16.72
N LEU A 14 14.60 -4.58 -16.86
CA LEU A 14 14.15 -3.35 -16.18
C LEU A 14 12.93 -2.74 -16.85
N ARG A 15 12.88 -2.74 -18.19
CA ARG A 15 11.68 -2.32 -18.92
C ARG A 15 10.52 -3.24 -18.59
N LEU A 16 10.74 -4.56 -18.56
CA LEU A 16 9.70 -5.52 -18.16
C LEU A 16 9.23 -5.30 -16.71
N LEU A 17 10.15 -5.06 -15.77
CA LEU A 17 9.84 -4.78 -14.37
C LEU A 17 9.06 -3.48 -14.18
N VAL A 18 9.49 -2.39 -14.83
CA VAL A 18 8.79 -1.10 -14.79
C VAL A 18 7.45 -1.20 -15.50
N LEU A 19 7.37 -1.90 -16.63
CA LEU A 19 6.11 -2.13 -17.33
C LEU A 19 5.16 -2.95 -16.46
N LEU A 20 5.63 -4.03 -15.82
CA LEU A 20 4.85 -4.87 -14.92
C LEU A 20 4.35 -4.09 -13.69
N LEU A 21 5.20 -3.28 -13.06
CA LEU A 21 4.83 -2.42 -11.94
C LEU A 21 3.84 -1.32 -12.37
N CYS A 22 4.04 -0.69 -13.53
CA CYS A 22 3.13 0.31 -14.07
C CYS A 22 1.81 -0.29 -14.55
N THR A 23 1.80 -1.49 -15.12
CA THR A 23 0.56 -2.21 -15.47
C THR A 23 -0.17 -2.68 -14.22
N PHE A 24 0.55 -3.11 -13.18
CA PHE A 24 -0.05 -3.47 -11.90
C PHE A 24 -0.64 -2.23 -11.20
N ALA A 25 0.08 -1.11 -11.17
CA ALA A 25 -0.44 0.17 -10.66
C ALA A 25 -1.60 0.71 -11.51
N GLY A 26 -1.57 0.54 -12.84
CA GLY A 26 -2.65 0.90 -13.74
C GLY A 26 -3.89 0.02 -13.59
N LEU A 27 -3.72 -1.29 -13.33
CA LEU A 27 -4.81 -2.22 -13.01
C LEU A 27 -5.42 -1.96 -11.62
N LEU A 28 -4.65 -1.39 -10.69
CA LEU A 28 -5.13 -0.95 -9.38
C LEU A 28 -5.87 0.39 -9.43
N ALA A 29 -5.54 1.27 -10.39
CA ALA A 29 -6.13 2.60 -10.54
C ALA A 29 -7.25 2.68 -11.59
N GLY A 30 -7.35 1.71 -12.50
CA GLY A 30 -8.41 1.65 -13.51
C GLY A 30 -9.71 1.09 -12.92
N PRO A 31 -10.89 1.62 -13.30
CA PRO A 31 -12.14 0.91 -13.07
C PRO A 31 -12.01 -0.47 -13.74
N SER A 32 -12.33 -1.52 -13.00
CA SER A 32 -12.22 -2.88 -13.53
C SER A 32 -13.04 -3.00 -14.81
N LEU A 33 -12.38 -3.28 -15.94
CA LEU A 33 -13.00 -3.76 -17.19
C LEU A 33 -13.66 -5.15 -17.03
N ALA A 34 -13.84 -5.61 -15.79
CA ALA A 34 -14.42 -6.88 -15.41
C ALA A 34 -15.83 -6.70 -14.80
N THR A 35 -16.60 -5.71 -15.27
CA THR A 35 -18.06 -5.80 -15.32
C THR A 35 -18.48 -6.70 -16.50
N ALA A 36 -17.81 -7.84 -16.66
CA ALA A 36 -18.21 -8.85 -17.62
C ALA A 36 -19.44 -9.55 -17.04
N GLN A 37 -20.62 -9.07 -17.47
CA GLN A 37 -21.85 -9.85 -17.63
C GLN A 37 -22.10 -10.88 -16.52
N LEU A 38 -22.27 -10.45 -15.28
CA LEU A 38 -22.96 -11.27 -14.29
C LEU A 38 -24.47 -11.10 -14.51
N ASP A 39 -24.97 -11.98 -15.37
CA ASP A 39 -26.32 -12.51 -15.51
C ASP A 39 -27.50 -11.54 -15.75
N ASP A 40 -27.76 -11.26 -17.03
CA ASP A 40 -29.05 -10.76 -17.56
C ASP A 40 -30.26 -11.56 -17.02
N ALA A 41 -30.10 -12.88 -16.81
CA ALA A 41 -31.20 -13.75 -16.35
C ALA A 41 -31.63 -13.51 -14.89
N ASN A 42 -30.70 -13.11 -14.00
CA ASN A 42 -31.06 -12.70 -12.64
C ASN A 42 -31.65 -11.29 -12.64
N MET A 43 -31.14 -10.42 -13.52
CA MET A 43 -31.66 -9.07 -13.70
C MET A 43 -33.12 -9.05 -14.18
N GLU A 44 -33.45 -9.86 -15.19
CA GLU A 44 -34.84 -10.02 -15.66
C GLU A 44 -35.77 -10.55 -14.56
N LYS A 45 -35.33 -11.53 -13.75
CA LYS A 45 -36.09 -12.04 -12.60
C LYS A 45 -36.26 -11.01 -11.48
N MET A 46 -35.25 -10.18 -11.24
CA MET A 46 -35.34 -9.08 -10.27
C MET A 46 -36.28 -7.99 -10.76
N ILE A 47 -36.21 -7.61 -12.03
CA ILE A 47 -37.12 -6.62 -12.65
C ILE A 47 -38.56 -7.12 -12.60
N ALA A 48 -38.81 -8.43 -12.79
CA ALA A 48 -40.16 -8.99 -12.68
C ALA A 48 -40.79 -8.81 -11.27
N ARG A 49 -39.99 -8.73 -10.21
CA ARG A 49 -40.46 -8.50 -8.83
C ARG A 49 -40.69 -7.03 -8.49
N VAL A 50 -40.29 -6.10 -9.36
CA VAL A 50 -40.47 -4.66 -9.17
C VAL A 50 -41.95 -4.30 -9.26
N GLY A 51 -42.74 -5.03 -10.05
CA GLY A 51 -44.20 -4.84 -10.15
C GLY A 51 -45.03 -5.38 -8.97
N GLU A 52 -44.41 -6.04 -7.98
CA GLU A 52 -45.14 -6.52 -6.79
C GLU A 52 -45.41 -5.36 -5.83
N THR A 53 -46.67 -4.93 -5.71
CA THR A 53 -47.10 -4.00 -4.65
C THR A 53 -46.80 -4.60 -3.28
N PRO A 54 -46.18 -3.87 -2.33
CA PRO A 54 -45.77 -4.48 -1.07
C PRO A 54 -46.99 -4.81 -0.21
N ASN A 55 -47.17 -6.08 0.14
CA ASN A 55 -48.29 -6.58 0.95
C ASN A 55 -48.36 -6.01 2.39
N ASN A 56 -47.33 -5.27 2.82
CA ASN A 56 -47.18 -4.72 4.18
C ASN A 56 -47.23 -3.17 4.23
N VAL A 57 -47.64 -2.51 3.14
CA VAL A 57 -47.91 -1.06 3.18
C VAL A 57 -49.24 -0.85 3.88
N GLU A 58 -49.22 -0.18 5.03
CA GLU A 58 -50.45 0.18 5.74
C GLU A 58 -51.30 1.14 4.89
N GLU A 59 -52.62 1.19 5.14
CA GLU A 59 -53.51 2.15 4.49
C GLU A 59 -52.95 3.58 4.67
N GLY A 60 -52.49 4.20 3.57
CA GLY A 60 -51.85 5.51 3.58
C GLY A 60 -50.37 5.54 3.19
N GLY A 61 -49.75 4.42 2.79
CA GLY A 61 -48.38 4.43 2.24
C GLY A 61 -47.26 4.39 3.29
N VAL A 62 -47.60 4.27 4.58
CA VAL A 62 -46.64 4.25 5.70
C VAL A 62 -45.89 2.91 5.71
N LEU A 63 -44.57 2.96 5.86
CA LEU A 63 -43.74 1.78 6.01
C LEU A 63 -43.63 1.41 7.50
N ALA A 64 -44.07 0.20 7.85
CA ALA A 64 -43.99 -0.29 9.22
C ALA A 64 -42.54 -0.49 9.68
N PRO A 65 -42.24 -0.33 10.99
CA PRO A 65 -40.99 -0.78 11.58
C PRO A 65 -40.76 -2.28 11.34
N SER A 66 -39.50 -2.71 11.42
CA SER A 66 -39.17 -4.14 11.31
C SER A 66 -39.88 -4.95 12.39
N THR A 67 -40.46 -6.07 11.99
CA THR A 67 -41.05 -7.09 12.88
C THR A 67 -40.04 -8.16 13.29
N VAL A 68 -38.81 -8.09 12.78
CA VAL A 68 -37.72 -9.00 13.13
C VAL A 68 -37.27 -8.70 14.55
N VAL A 69 -37.13 -9.75 15.37
CA VAL A 69 -36.54 -9.64 16.71
C VAL A 69 -35.14 -10.26 16.72
N PRO A 70 -34.23 -9.85 17.64
CA PRO A 70 -32.86 -10.38 17.69
C PRO A 70 -32.77 -11.91 17.74
N LEU A 71 -33.77 -12.58 18.32
CA LEU A 71 -33.84 -14.03 18.38
C LEU A 71 -33.88 -14.69 16.99
N ASN A 72 -34.52 -14.06 15.99
CA ASN A 72 -34.56 -14.58 14.62
C ASN A 72 -33.17 -14.72 14.02
N LEU A 73 -32.31 -13.70 14.22
CA LEU A 73 -30.94 -13.70 13.71
C LEU A 73 -30.13 -14.86 14.31
N GLU A 74 -30.25 -15.05 15.63
CA GLU A 74 -29.59 -16.16 16.33
C GLU A 74 -30.09 -17.53 15.85
N VAL A 75 -31.40 -17.65 15.57
CA VAL A 75 -31.99 -18.89 15.03
C VAL A 75 -31.40 -19.21 13.65
N HIS A 76 -31.38 -18.26 12.72
CA HIS A 76 -30.81 -18.47 11.39
C HIS A 76 -29.32 -18.84 11.46
N TRP A 77 -28.57 -18.18 12.34
CA TRP A 77 -27.16 -18.48 12.54
C TRP A 77 -26.92 -19.91 13.07
N ARG A 78 -27.71 -20.35 14.06
CA ARG A 78 -27.61 -21.70 14.62
C ARG A 78 -28.00 -22.77 13.61
N LEU A 79 -29.05 -22.53 12.83
CA LEU A 79 -29.49 -23.45 11.76
C LEU A 79 -28.39 -23.62 10.71
N TRP A 80 -27.80 -22.51 10.25
CA TRP A 80 -26.67 -22.56 9.33
C TRP A 80 -25.51 -23.37 9.90
N LEU A 81 -25.14 -23.15 11.17
CA LEU A 81 -24.03 -23.87 11.80
C LEU A 81 -24.28 -25.39 11.88
N GLN A 82 -25.54 -25.80 12.10
CA GLN A 82 -25.92 -27.21 12.06
C GLN A 82 -25.76 -27.81 10.66
N MET A 83 -26.18 -27.08 9.62
CA MET A 83 -26.03 -27.53 8.23
C MET A 83 -24.58 -27.62 7.79
N ALA A 84 -23.77 -26.61 8.13
CA ALA A 84 -22.33 -26.63 7.87
C ALA A 84 -21.67 -27.88 8.47
N ARG A 85 -22.01 -28.22 9.72
CA ARG A 85 -21.52 -29.45 10.38
C ARG A 85 -22.05 -30.75 9.76
N ALA A 86 -23.19 -30.69 9.08
CA ALA A 86 -23.76 -31.81 8.33
C ALA A 86 -23.20 -31.93 6.90
N GLY A 87 -22.23 -31.10 6.51
CA GLY A 87 -21.63 -31.10 5.18
C GLY A 87 -22.47 -30.42 4.11
N GLN A 88 -23.32 -29.47 4.50
CA GLN A 88 -24.13 -28.66 3.60
C GLN A 88 -23.76 -27.17 3.76
N PRO A 89 -23.69 -26.38 2.67
CA PRO A 89 -23.30 -24.98 2.77
C PRO A 89 -24.34 -24.10 3.48
N GLY A 90 -25.62 -24.48 3.52
CA GLY A 90 -26.68 -23.72 4.23
C GLY A 90 -26.86 -22.29 3.71
N LEU A 91 -26.81 -22.10 2.38
CA LEU A 91 -26.84 -20.77 1.78
C LEU A 91 -28.18 -20.05 1.98
N GLU A 92 -29.28 -20.79 2.12
CA GLU A 92 -30.61 -20.22 2.33
C GLU A 92 -30.74 -19.62 3.73
N GLU A 93 -30.16 -20.27 4.73
CA GLU A 93 -30.12 -19.82 6.12
C GLU A 93 -29.25 -18.58 6.27
N LEU A 94 -28.10 -18.54 5.57
CA LEU A 94 -27.28 -17.33 5.52
C LEU A 94 -27.99 -16.18 4.79
N ARG A 95 -28.74 -16.48 3.73
CA ARG A 95 -29.54 -15.47 3.00
C ARG A 95 -30.64 -14.93 3.90
N ALA A 96 -31.38 -15.80 4.59
CA ALA A 96 -32.39 -15.40 5.56
C ALA A 96 -31.80 -14.57 6.69
N LEU A 97 -30.64 -14.98 7.26
CA LEU A 97 -29.92 -14.20 8.26
C LEU A 97 -29.57 -12.80 7.75
N ARG A 98 -29.01 -12.69 6.53
CA ARG A 98 -28.64 -11.42 5.92
C ARG A 98 -29.85 -10.50 5.72
N ASP A 99 -30.95 -11.07 5.22
CA ASP A 99 -32.15 -10.32 4.86
C ASP A 99 -32.91 -9.86 6.12
N ASP A 100 -33.01 -10.71 7.15
CA ASP A 100 -33.58 -10.36 8.45
C ASP A 100 -32.70 -9.37 9.20
N ALA A 101 -31.38 -9.50 9.09
CA ALA A 101 -30.46 -8.53 9.66
C ALA A 101 -30.61 -7.16 8.98
N LEU A 102 -30.72 -7.12 7.65
CA LEU A 102 -30.97 -5.88 6.91
C LEU A 102 -32.28 -5.23 7.35
N SER A 103 -33.37 -6.00 7.43
CA SER A 103 -34.66 -5.54 7.95
C SER A 103 -34.54 -4.96 9.37
N PHE A 104 -33.79 -5.62 10.25
CA PHE A 104 -33.53 -5.14 11.61
C PHE A 104 -32.65 -3.88 11.68
N GLY A 105 -32.00 -3.50 10.56
CA GLY A 105 -31.16 -2.32 10.46
C GLY A 105 -29.65 -2.59 10.45
N HIS A 106 -29.23 -3.86 10.36
CA HIS A 106 -27.83 -4.20 10.12
C HIS A 106 -27.45 -3.98 8.66
N VAL A 107 -26.46 -3.14 8.40
CA VAL A 107 -25.98 -2.96 7.03
C VAL A 107 -24.89 -3.97 6.67
N SER A 108 -24.18 -4.48 7.67
CA SER A 108 -23.12 -5.45 7.47
C SER A 108 -22.98 -6.39 8.67
N LEU A 109 -22.59 -7.63 8.39
CA LEU A 109 -22.36 -8.68 9.37
C LEU A 109 -20.91 -9.18 9.30
N PRO A 110 -19.91 -8.35 9.69
CA PRO A 110 -18.49 -8.69 9.51
C PRO A 110 -18.09 -9.96 10.26
N GLU A 111 -18.55 -10.13 11.51
CA GLU A 111 -18.22 -11.29 12.34
C GLU A 111 -18.76 -12.59 11.73
N HIS A 112 -20.03 -12.58 11.33
CA HIS A 112 -20.67 -13.73 10.67
C HIS A 112 -19.99 -14.06 9.34
N ALA A 113 -19.72 -13.04 8.51
CA ALA A 113 -19.00 -13.23 7.25
C ALA A 113 -17.62 -13.86 7.47
N LEU A 114 -16.90 -13.46 8.52
CA LEU A 114 -15.58 -14.03 8.84
C LEU A 114 -15.67 -15.47 9.36
N ALA A 115 -16.68 -15.78 10.15
CA ALA A 115 -16.95 -17.15 10.57
C ALA A 115 -17.35 -18.06 9.37
N VAL A 116 -18.15 -17.56 8.43
CA VAL A 116 -18.46 -18.25 7.16
C VAL A 116 -17.18 -18.50 6.35
N LEU A 117 -16.29 -17.52 6.26
CA LEU A 117 -14.99 -17.69 5.59
C LEU A 117 -14.12 -18.76 6.26
N ALA A 118 -14.14 -18.83 7.59
CA ALA A 118 -13.39 -19.86 8.32
C ALA A 118 -13.89 -21.27 7.97
N VAL A 119 -15.21 -21.47 7.89
CA VAL A 119 -15.83 -22.73 7.44
C VAL A 119 -15.46 -23.05 5.98
N ALA A 120 -15.56 -22.07 5.09
CA ALA A 120 -15.22 -22.24 3.67
C ALA A 120 -13.75 -22.63 3.46
N ARG A 121 -12.84 -22.10 4.29
CA ARG A 121 -11.41 -22.45 4.26
C ARG A 121 -11.15 -23.87 4.77
N GLU A 122 -11.83 -24.27 5.83
CA GLU A 122 -11.76 -25.60 6.42
C GLU A 122 -12.69 -26.60 5.72
N ARG A 123 -12.93 -26.42 4.40
CA ARG A 123 -13.93 -27.21 3.64
C ARG A 123 -13.78 -28.72 3.78
N GLU A 124 -12.55 -29.22 3.86
CA GLU A 124 -12.28 -30.65 4.03
C GLU A 124 -12.77 -31.17 5.39
N THR A 125 -12.57 -30.39 6.46
CA THR A 125 -13.06 -30.68 7.81
C THR A 125 -14.58 -30.75 7.86
N TYR A 126 -15.25 -29.91 7.06
CA TYR A 126 -16.72 -29.86 6.98
C TYR A 126 -17.31 -30.75 5.87
N GLY A 127 -16.51 -31.47 5.09
CA GLY A 127 -17.02 -32.30 3.99
C GLY A 127 -17.62 -31.52 2.81
N LEU A 128 -17.23 -30.26 2.63
CA LEU A 128 -17.73 -29.35 1.60
C LEU A 128 -16.89 -29.41 0.31
N SER A 129 -17.56 -29.29 -0.83
CA SER A 129 -16.87 -29.22 -2.13
C SER A 129 -16.17 -27.87 -2.35
N ALA A 130 -15.29 -27.79 -3.35
CA ALA A 130 -14.68 -26.51 -3.74
C ALA A 130 -15.73 -25.49 -4.24
N ALA A 131 -16.79 -25.96 -4.89
CA ALA A 131 -17.90 -25.12 -5.34
C ALA A 131 -18.70 -24.57 -4.15
N ASP A 132 -18.94 -25.39 -3.12
CA ASP A 132 -19.61 -24.97 -1.89
C ASP A 132 -18.78 -23.91 -1.16
N ALA A 133 -17.46 -24.10 -1.07
CA ALA A 133 -16.56 -23.13 -0.49
C ALA A 133 -16.57 -21.79 -1.25
N GLU A 134 -16.53 -21.82 -2.59
CA GLU A 134 -16.67 -20.59 -3.39
C GLU A 134 -18.03 -19.91 -3.16
N ALA A 135 -19.12 -20.67 -3.09
CA ALA A 135 -20.46 -20.14 -2.82
C ALA A 135 -20.57 -19.51 -1.41
N LEU A 136 -19.96 -20.13 -0.39
CA LEU A 136 -19.88 -19.56 0.96
C LEU A 136 -19.09 -18.25 0.98
N VAL A 137 -17.96 -18.18 0.27
CA VAL A 137 -17.16 -16.96 0.17
C VAL A 137 -17.95 -15.85 -0.54
N GLN A 138 -18.66 -16.16 -1.62
CA GLN A 138 -19.54 -15.20 -2.29
C GLN A 138 -20.68 -14.76 -1.38
N MET A 139 -21.28 -15.67 -0.61
CA MET A 139 -22.30 -15.33 0.38
C MET A 139 -21.75 -14.37 1.43
N ALA A 140 -20.55 -14.64 1.97
CA ALA A 140 -19.84 -13.75 2.90
C ALA A 140 -19.57 -12.35 2.28
N MET A 141 -19.27 -12.27 0.99
CA MET A 141 -19.17 -10.98 0.27
C MET A 141 -20.48 -10.19 0.27
N THR A 142 -21.64 -10.85 0.24
CA THR A 142 -22.95 -10.17 0.32
C THR A 142 -23.33 -9.78 1.76
N MET A 143 -22.92 -10.56 2.75
CA MET A 143 -23.16 -10.29 4.17
C MET A 143 -22.31 -9.12 4.68
N ALA A 144 -21.07 -8.99 4.16
CA ALA A 144 -20.15 -7.93 4.53
C ALA A 144 -19.48 -7.29 3.29
N PRO A 145 -20.21 -6.45 2.52
CA PRO A 145 -19.75 -5.93 1.22
C PRO A 145 -18.51 -5.06 1.29
N GLN A 146 -18.27 -4.42 2.43
CA GLN A 146 -17.14 -3.52 2.61
C GLN A 146 -15.87 -4.22 3.12
N LEU A 147 -15.98 -5.48 3.55
CA LEU A 147 -14.88 -6.26 4.07
C LEU A 147 -13.98 -6.73 2.91
N PRO A 148 -12.66 -6.50 2.96
CA PRO A 148 -11.75 -6.96 1.90
C PRO A 148 -11.55 -8.47 1.88
N TYR A 149 -11.67 -9.12 3.04
CA TYR A 149 -11.20 -10.48 3.25
C TYR A 149 -11.94 -11.54 2.41
N PRO A 150 -13.28 -11.49 2.26
CA PRO A 150 -13.97 -12.43 1.38
C PRO A 150 -13.48 -12.39 -0.07
N ALA A 151 -13.27 -11.21 -0.65
CA ALA A 151 -12.79 -11.07 -2.02
C ALA A 151 -11.34 -11.56 -2.21
N LEU A 152 -10.48 -11.30 -1.22
CA LEU A 152 -9.10 -11.81 -1.21
C LEU A 152 -9.04 -13.34 -1.04
N GLU A 153 -9.97 -13.94 -0.31
CA GLU A 153 -10.06 -15.41 -0.20
C GLU A 153 -10.61 -16.03 -1.49
N LEU A 154 -11.57 -15.38 -2.15
CA LEU A 154 -12.05 -15.81 -3.46
C LEU A 154 -10.93 -15.84 -4.50
N ALA A 155 -10.06 -14.83 -4.50
CA ALA A 155 -8.87 -14.80 -5.34
C ALA A 155 -7.95 -16.01 -5.06
N ARG A 156 -7.72 -16.30 -3.78
CA ARG A 156 -6.88 -17.44 -3.35
C ARG A 156 -7.47 -18.78 -3.80
N LEU A 157 -8.76 -19.02 -3.55
CA LEU A 157 -9.43 -20.27 -3.96
C LEU A 157 -9.28 -20.49 -5.46
N ARG A 158 -9.50 -19.46 -6.28
CA ARG A 158 -9.34 -19.56 -7.73
C ARG A 158 -7.91 -19.86 -8.18
N ILE A 159 -6.89 -19.33 -7.49
CA ILE A 159 -5.48 -19.66 -7.78
C ILE A 159 -5.20 -21.14 -7.51
N ILE A 160 -5.71 -21.66 -6.40
CA ILE A 160 -5.45 -23.04 -5.95
C ILE A 160 -6.23 -24.05 -6.81
N GLU A 161 -7.53 -23.81 -7.02
CA GLU A 161 -8.43 -24.75 -7.68
C GLU A 161 -8.34 -24.68 -9.22
N THR A 162 -7.98 -23.53 -9.78
CA THR A 162 -7.85 -23.34 -11.24
C THR A 162 -6.47 -22.82 -11.67
N PRO A 163 -5.39 -23.62 -11.47
CA PRO A 163 -4.01 -23.17 -11.75
C PRO A 163 -3.75 -22.88 -13.23
N THR A 164 -4.57 -23.41 -14.14
CA THR A 164 -4.49 -23.15 -15.59
C THR A 164 -5.11 -21.81 -16.00
N ALA A 165 -5.90 -21.18 -15.13
CA ALA A 165 -6.62 -19.93 -15.40
C ALA A 165 -6.40 -18.87 -14.30
N PRO A 166 -5.16 -18.50 -13.96
CA PRO A 166 -4.85 -17.59 -12.86
C PRO A 166 -5.44 -16.17 -13.07
N HIS A 167 -5.77 -15.81 -14.31
CA HIS A 167 -6.43 -14.55 -14.64
C HIS A 167 -7.79 -14.39 -13.94
N ARG A 168 -8.49 -15.49 -13.62
CA ARG A 168 -9.78 -15.47 -12.90
C ARG A 168 -9.69 -14.97 -11.46
N ALA A 169 -8.48 -14.99 -10.89
CA ALA A 169 -8.22 -14.48 -9.55
C ALA A 169 -7.93 -12.96 -9.53
N ILE A 170 -7.65 -12.34 -10.68
CA ILE A 170 -7.28 -10.92 -10.76
C ILE A 170 -8.43 -10.02 -10.31
N ALA A 171 -9.64 -10.23 -10.82
CA ALA A 171 -10.78 -9.38 -10.47
C ALA A 171 -11.12 -9.44 -8.96
N PRO A 172 -11.25 -10.63 -8.32
CA PRO A 172 -11.44 -10.71 -6.88
C PRO A 172 -10.27 -10.14 -6.06
N LEU A 173 -9.03 -10.27 -6.55
CA LEU A 173 -7.85 -9.69 -5.90
C LEU A 173 -7.92 -8.16 -5.91
N VAL A 174 -8.17 -7.56 -7.07
CA VAL A 174 -8.33 -6.11 -7.21
C VAL A 174 -9.48 -5.61 -6.35
N GLU A 175 -10.60 -6.33 -6.34
CA GLU A 175 -11.76 -5.99 -5.51
C GLU A 175 -11.43 -6.03 -4.02
N GLY A 176 -10.73 -7.07 -3.56
CA GLY A 176 -10.27 -7.17 -2.17
C GLY A 176 -9.32 -6.05 -1.78
N VAL A 177 -8.37 -5.68 -2.65
CA VAL A 177 -7.46 -4.54 -2.40
C VAL A 177 -8.23 -3.22 -2.37
N ARG A 178 -9.17 -3.02 -3.30
CA ARG A 178 -10.02 -1.83 -3.37
C ARG A 178 -10.85 -1.67 -2.11
N ARG A 179 -11.53 -2.73 -1.66
CA ARG A 179 -12.29 -2.74 -0.39
C ARG A 179 -11.38 -2.44 0.79
N GLY A 180 -10.19 -3.02 0.84
CA GLY A 180 -9.24 -2.82 1.94
C GLY A 180 -8.65 -1.42 2.00
N ALA A 181 -8.53 -0.74 0.86
CA ALA A 181 -8.14 0.67 0.79
C ALA A 181 -9.23 1.63 1.25
N HIS A 182 -10.51 1.24 1.19
CA HIS A 182 -11.65 2.04 1.63
C HIS A 182 -12.09 1.71 3.07
N TRP A 183 -11.96 0.47 3.52
CA TRP A 183 -12.25 0.06 4.89
C TRP A 183 -11.17 0.56 5.84
N LEU A 184 -11.52 1.46 6.76
CA LEU A 184 -10.55 2.18 7.58
C LEU A 184 -9.70 1.27 8.48
N ASP A 185 -10.26 0.20 9.08
CA ASP A 185 -9.46 -0.71 9.91
C ASP A 185 -8.37 -1.42 9.09
N SER A 186 -8.70 -1.85 7.87
CA SER A 186 -7.74 -2.51 6.98
C SER A 186 -6.76 -1.50 6.40
N LYS A 187 -7.23 -0.32 5.99
CA LYS A 187 -6.40 0.75 5.42
C LYS A 187 -5.32 1.20 6.39
N THR A 188 -5.70 1.48 7.65
CA THR A 188 -4.77 1.92 8.70
C THR A 188 -3.74 0.83 8.98
N SER A 189 -4.18 -0.42 9.12
CA SER A 189 -3.29 -1.57 9.32
C SER A 189 -2.32 -1.80 8.16
N TRP A 190 -2.82 -1.88 6.93
CA TRP A 190 -1.98 -2.11 5.76
C TRP A 190 -0.97 -0.98 5.56
N THR A 191 -1.37 0.27 5.81
CA THR A 191 -0.48 1.42 5.73
C THR A 191 0.66 1.29 6.73
N LEU A 192 0.36 1.00 8.00
CA LEU A 192 1.38 0.81 9.04
C LEU A 192 2.34 -0.33 8.68
N LYS A 193 1.80 -1.49 8.28
CA LYS A 193 2.59 -2.67 7.90
C LYS A 193 3.52 -2.40 6.72
N LEU A 194 2.99 -1.90 5.60
CA LEU A 194 3.75 -1.66 4.38
C LEU A 194 4.80 -0.57 4.59
N CYS A 195 4.48 0.49 5.35
CA CYS A 195 5.45 1.53 5.70
C CYS A 195 6.58 0.97 6.57
N LEU A 196 6.29 0.18 7.61
CA LEU A 196 7.33 -0.42 8.45
C LEU A 196 8.20 -1.42 7.68
N LEU A 197 7.61 -2.26 6.82
CA LEU A 197 8.34 -3.15 5.92
C LEU A 197 9.22 -2.38 4.94
N PHE A 198 8.72 -1.27 4.39
CA PHE A 198 9.50 -0.40 3.50
C PHE A 198 10.69 0.24 4.23
N LEU A 199 10.47 0.81 5.43
CA LEU A 199 11.52 1.45 6.22
C LEU A 199 12.61 0.47 6.65
N THR A 200 12.23 -0.74 7.06
CA THR A 200 13.18 -1.80 7.43
C THR A 200 13.95 -2.33 6.22
N SER A 201 13.29 -2.54 5.08
CA SER A 201 13.96 -2.88 3.81
C SER A 201 14.93 -1.77 3.35
N ALA A 202 14.52 -0.51 3.46
CA ALA A 202 15.36 0.63 3.12
C ALA A 202 16.59 0.73 4.04
N LEU A 203 16.45 0.45 5.33
CA LEU A 203 17.56 0.42 6.28
C LEU A 203 18.59 -0.66 5.93
N VAL A 204 18.16 -1.89 5.67
CA VAL A 204 19.05 -2.99 5.29
C VAL A 204 19.71 -2.71 3.93
N SER A 205 18.96 -2.12 2.99
CA SER A 205 19.47 -1.70 1.69
C SER A 205 20.48 -0.56 1.77
N PHE A 206 20.29 0.38 2.70
CA PHE A 206 21.28 1.41 3.01
C PHE A 206 22.57 0.77 3.49
N GLY A 207 22.50 -0.18 4.43
CA GLY A 207 23.67 -0.94 4.89
C GLY A 207 24.44 -1.64 3.76
N ALA A 208 23.73 -2.34 2.87
CA ALA A 208 24.33 -3.01 1.71
C ALA A 208 24.94 -2.01 0.70
N PHE A 209 24.27 -0.88 0.46
CA PHE A 209 24.81 0.20 -0.36
C PHE A 209 26.09 0.78 0.25
N MET A 210 26.08 1.09 1.55
CA MET A 210 27.24 1.62 2.27
C MET A 210 28.43 0.65 2.24
N LEU A 211 28.19 -0.66 2.41
CA LEU A 211 29.23 -1.68 2.26
C LEU A 211 29.87 -1.65 0.86
N ALA A 212 29.07 -1.55 -0.20
CA ALA A 212 29.57 -1.44 -1.57
C ALA A 212 30.35 -0.13 -1.80
N GLN A 213 29.88 0.99 -1.26
CA GLN A 213 30.58 2.28 -1.35
C GLN A 213 31.93 2.24 -0.64
N LEU A 214 31.98 1.65 0.56
CA LEU A 214 33.22 1.46 1.31
C LEU A 214 34.23 0.63 0.50
N LEU A 215 33.84 -0.53 0.00
CA LEU A 215 34.73 -1.42 -0.76
C LEU A 215 35.22 -0.79 -2.07
N ARG A 216 34.41 0.08 -2.70
CA ARG A 216 34.74 0.73 -3.97
C ARG A 216 35.64 1.96 -3.81
N TYR A 217 35.39 2.78 -2.79
CA TYR A 217 35.95 4.12 -2.70
C TYR A 217 36.92 4.34 -1.54
N PHE A 218 36.95 3.47 -0.52
CA PHE A 218 37.83 3.67 0.62
C PHE A 218 39.31 3.80 0.23
N GLY A 219 39.78 2.94 -0.68
CA GLY A 219 41.16 3.03 -1.19
C GLY A 219 41.43 4.30 -1.99
N VAL A 220 40.41 4.83 -2.69
CA VAL A 220 40.52 6.09 -3.44
C VAL A 220 40.56 7.29 -2.49
N ALA A 221 39.68 7.29 -1.48
CA ALA A 221 39.65 8.32 -0.44
C ALA A 221 40.95 8.34 0.38
N ALA A 222 41.52 7.17 0.70
CA ALA A 222 42.80 7.07 1.40
C ALA A 222 43.98 7.61 0.54
N TYR A 223 43.97 7.35 -0.77
CA TYR A 223 44.98 7.88 -1.69
C TYR A 223 44.92 9.41 -1.77
N ASP A 224 43.74 9.99 -2.00
CA ASP A 224 43.60 11.45 -2.06
C ASP A 224 43.83 12.11 -0.69
N GLY A 225 43.43 11.47 0.40
CA GLY A 225 43.74 11.93 1.76
C GLY A 225 45.25 12.01 2.03
N ALA A 226 46.02 11.05 1.51
CA ALA A 226 47.48 11.06 1.67
C ALA A 226 48.12 12.20 0.86
N ARG A 227 47.54 12.57 -0.29
CA ARG A 227 47.96 13.71 -1.11
C ARG A 227 47.67 15.07 -0.46
N MET A 228 46.62 15.16 0.38
CA MET A 228 46.23 16.39 1.06
C MET A 228 46.98 16.63 2.39
N LEU A 229 47.58 15.60 2.97
CA LEU A 229 48.31 15.70 4.25
C LEU A 229 49.75 16.24 4.06
N PRO A 230 50.34 16.90 5.08
CA PRO A 230 51.71 17.41 5.01
C PRO A 230 52.75 16.31 4.75
N ARG A 231 53.87 16.68 4.12
CA ARG A 231 55.02 15.79 3.88
C ARG A 231 55.53 15.23 5.22
N GLY A 232 55.40 13.90 5.40
CA GLY A 232 55.77 13.20 6.63
C GLY A 232 54.77 12.12 7.07
N PHE A 233 53.52 12.18 6.60
CA PHE A 233 52.54 11.12 6.85
C PHE A 233 52.78 9.92 5.92
N SER A 234 52.91 8.73 6.51
CA SER A 234 52.88 7.48 5.75
C SER A 234 51.46 7.13 5.30
N SER A 235 51.33 6.37 4.21
CA SER A 235 50.03 5.90 3.72
C SER A 235 49.23 5.13 4.78
N ASN A 236 49.92 4.37 5.64
CA ASN A 236 49.27 3.64 6.74
C ASN A 236 48.73 4.59 7.82
N GLN A 237 49.45 5.67 8.15
CA GLN A 237 48.96 6.68 9.10
C GLN A 237 47.72 7.41 8.55
N THR A 238 47.66 7.70 7.25
CA THR A 238 46.46 8.27 6.63
C THR A 238 45.25 7.35 6.75
N VAL A 239 45.43 6.05 6.49
CA VAL A 239 44.36 5.06 6.66
C VAL A 239 43.87 5.03 8.12
N ILE A 240 44.78 5.03 9.11
CA ILE A 240 44.42 5.06 10.53
C ILE A 240 43.61 6.31 10.87
N VAL A 241 44.04 7.49 10.41
CA VAL A 241 43.32 8.75 10.65
C VAL A 241 41.93 8.73 10.04
N LEU A 242 41.78 8.21 8.82
CA LEU A 242 40.50 8.15 8.11
C LEU A 242 39.54 7.14 8.75
N VAL A 243 40.04 5.99 9.22
CA VAL A 243 39.27 5.03 10.01
C VAL A 243 38.85 5.64 11.36
N ALA A 244 39.76 6.32 12.05
CA ALA A 244 39.47 7.00 13.30
C ALA A 244 38.39 8.09 13.12
N LEU A 245 38.48 8.87 12.04
CA LEU A 245 37.48 9.90 11.69
C LEU A 245 36.07 9.32 11.50
N VAL A 246 35.96 8.09 10.99
CA VAL A 246 34.66 7.42 10.81
C VAL A 246 34.17 6.76 12.10
N ILE A 247 35.05 6.04 12.81
CA ILE A 247 34.65 5.19 13.94
C ILE A 247 34.54 5.98 15.25
N VAL A 248 35.50 6.86 15.56
CA VAL A 248 35.57 7.55 16.86
C VAL A 248 34.31 8.39 17.12
N PRO A 249 33.83 9.24 16.19
CA PRO A 249 32.60 10.01 16.42
C PRO A 249 31.37 9.12 16.66
N GLY A 250 31.26 7.99 15.95
CA GLY A 250 30.17 7.04 16.15
C GLY A 250 30.24 6.36 17.52
N LEU A 251 31.42 5.99 18.00
CA LEU A 251 31.59 5.43 19.35
C LEU A 251 31.28 6.47 20.44
N VAL A 252 31.77 7.70 20.29
CA VAL A 252 31.52 8.79 21.25
C VAL A 252 30.03 9.11 21.34
N LEU A 253 29.33 9.15 20.21
CA LEU A 253 27.88 9.42 20.14
C LEU A 253 27.02 8.18 20.39
N ARG A 254 27.63 6.99 20.57
CA ARG A 254 26.95 5.68 20.65
C ARG A 254 25.98 5.47 19.47
N SER A 255 26.46 5.77 18.26
CA SER A 255 25.67 5.93 17.06
C SER A 255 26.32 5.27 15.85
N PRO A 256 25.95 4.03 15.49
CA PRO A 256 26.39 3.42 14.24
C PRO A 256 25.94 4.21 13.00
N LEU A 257 24.79 4.89 13.06
CA LEU A 257 24.31 5.72 11.97
C LEU A 257 25.26 6.90 11.69
N MET A 258 25.82 7.54 12.73
CA MET A 258 26.79 8.63 12.52
C MET A 258 28.05 8.15 11.82
N SER A 259 28.59 6.99 12.17
CA SER A 259 29.72 6.41 11.43
C SER A 259 29.37 6.15 9.96
N MET A 260 28.18 5.63 9.68
CA MET A 260 27.74 5.43 8.28
C MET A 260 27.57 6.74 7.52
N LEU A 261 27.01 7.79 8.15
CA LEU A 261 26.82 9.10 7.52
C LEU A 261 28.15 9.84 7.31
N ILE A 262 29.10 9.74 8.25
CA ILE A 262 30.44 10.30 8.09
C ILE A 262 31.19 9.59 6.96
N MET A 263 31.09 8.25 6.91
CA MET A 263 31.69 7.48 5.81
C MET A 263 31.05 7.83 4.46
N LEU A 264 29.72 8.04 4.43
CA LEU A 264 29.02 8.51 3.23
C LEU A 264 29.52 9.89 2.81
N ALA A 265 29.62 10.84 3.74
CA ALA A 265 30.12 12.19 3.49
C ALA A 265 31.54 12.16 2.90
N LEU A 266 32.41 11.28 3.42
CA LEU A 266 33.77 11.12 2.91
C LEU A 266 33.81 10.55 1.48
N VAL A 267 32.88 9.69 1.11
CA VAL A 267 32.86 9.01 -0.20
C VAL A 267 32.11 9.82 -1.27
N ILE A 268 31.12 10.65 -0.90
CA ILE A 268 30.32 11.49 -1.82
C ILE A 268 31.13 12.28 -2.88
N PRO A 269 32.31 12.86 -2.55
CA PRO A 269 33.15 13.54 -3.54
C PRO A 269 33.59 12.66 -4.71
N PHE A 270 33.69 11.34 -4.51
CA PHE A 270 34.16 10.37 -5.50
C PHE A 270 33.02 9.64 -6.23
N GLN A 271 31.79 9.76 -5.73
CA GLN A 271 30.61 9.09 -6.27
C GLN A 271 30.23 9.61 -7.65
N ARG A 272 29.76 8.69 -8.50
CA ARG A 272 29.14 8.99 -9.80
C ARG A 272 27.71 9.51 -9.63
N LEU A 273 27.13 10.07 -10.70
CA LEU A 273 25.77 10.63 -10.68
C LEU A 273 24.71 9.61 -10.25
N ASN A 274 24.82 8.36 -10.70
CA ASN A 274 23.88 7.30 -10.32
C ASN A 274 24.05 6.84 -8.86
N GLU A 275 25.26 6.84 -8.33
CA GLU A 275 25.53 6.57 -6.90
C GLU A 275 25.04 7.73 -6.03
N ARG A 276 25.28 8.96 -6.47
CA ARG A 276 24.77 10.19 -5.82
C ARG A 276 23.26 10.23 -5.78
N ALA A 277 22.57 9.80 -6.83
CA ALA A 277 21.12 9.70 -6.83
C ALA A 277 20.62 8.75 -5.72
N VAL A 278 21.31 7.62 -5.52
CA VAL A 278 20.98 6.67 -4.43
C VAL A 278 21.31 7.28 -3.05
N SER A 279 22.47 7.91 -2.88
CA SER A 279 22.84 8.62 -1.65
C SER A 279 21.82 9.71 -1.30
N ALA A 280 21.39 10.49 -2.31
CA ALA A 280 20.38 11.52 -2.15
C ALA A 280 19.01 10.93 -1.78
N ALA A 281 18.62 9.79 -2.36
CA ALA A 281 17.37 9.10 -2.00
C ALA A 281 17.35 8.65 -0.53
N PHE A 282 18.46 8.07 -0.02
CA PHE A 282 18.55 7.70 1.40
C PHE A 282 18.58 8.91 2.33
N LEU A 283 19.28 9.99 1.97
CA LEU A 283 19.27 11.23 2.75
C LEU A 283 17.87 11.88 2.73
N ALA A 284 17.17 11.87 1.60
CA ALA A 284 15.80 12.35 1.49
C ALA A 284 14.83 11.50 2.33
N LEU A 285 15.05 10.18 2.42
CA LEU A 285 14.28 9.33 3.33
C LEU A 285 14.52 9.73 4.79
N ILE A 286 15.78 9.93 5.21
CA ILE A 286 16.13 10.41 6.57
C ILE A 286 15.47 11.76 6.86
N LEU A 287 15.48 12.68 5.88
CA LEU A 287 14.83 13.99 5.98
C LEU A 287 13.32 13.85 6.22
N ALA A 288 12.66 12.88 5.58
CA ALA A 288 11.23 12.64 5.69
C ALA A 288 10.80 11.89 6.96
N LEU A 289 11.72 11.26 7.70
CA LEU A 289 11.37 10.40 8.85
C LEU A 289 10.50 11.09 9.91
N PRO A 290 10.73 12.34 10.34
CA PRO A 290 9.87 12.98 11.35
C PRO A 290 8.43 13.19 10.86
N SER A 291 8.27 13.57 9.58
CA SER A 291 6.95 13.73 8.97
C SER A 291 6.25 12.39 8.79
N LEU A 292 7.00 11.35 8.40
CA LEU A 292 6.49 9.98 8.33
C LEU A 292 6.05 9.49 9.72
N ASP A 293 6.83 9.73 10.77
CA ASP A 293 6.49 9.33 12.14
C ASP A 293 5.19 9.98 12.61
N SER A 294 5.03 11.28 12.36
CA SER A 294 3.79 12.00 12.66
C SER A 294 2.59 11.46 11.86
N ALA A 295 2.77 11.17 10.57
CA ALA A 295 1.72 10.57 9.75
C ALA A 295 1.33 9.17 10.24
N LEU A 296 2.31 8.33 10.59
CA LEU A 296 2.06 6.99 11.12
C LEU A 296 1.39 7.04 12.50
N SER A 297 1.72 8.02 13.35
CA SER A 297 1.05 8.21 14.65
C SER A 297 -0.47 8.36 14.50
N HIS A 298 -0.96 9.06 13.47
CA HIS A 298 -2.40 9.19 13.23
C HIS A 298 -3.04 7.83 12.92
N HIS A 299 -2.35 6.94 12.20
CA HIS A 299 -2.85 5.60 11.92
C HIS A 299 -2.82 4.69 13.16
N VAL A 300 -1.81 4.84 14.04
CA VAL A 300 -1.72 4.08 15.30
C VAL A 300 -2.82 4.44 16.28
N LEU A 301 -3.26 5.70 16.28
CA LEU A 301 -4.30 6.20 17.20
C LEU A 301 -5.72 5.87 16.73
N TYR A 302 -5.91 5.32 15.53
CA TYR A 302 -7.25 5.01 15.01
C TYR A 302 -7.95 3.87 15.76
N PRO A 303 -7.30 2.72 16.01
CA PRO A 303 -7.91 1.68 16.85
C PRO A 303 -8.25 2.17 18.25
N GLY A 304 -9.50 1.97 18.69
CA GLY A 304 -10.03 2.42 19.97
C GLY A 304 -10.46 3.88 20.00
N SER A 305 -10.41 4.61 18.88
CA SER A 305 -10.86 6.00 18.83
C SER A 305 -12.39 6.11 18.67
N PRO A 306 -13.01 7.24 19.06
CA PRO A 306 -14.42 7.49 18.80
C PRO A 306 -14.78 7.41 17.32
N ALA A 307 -13.84 7.73 16.42
CA ALA A 307 -14.07 7.63 14.98
C ALA A 307 -14.10 6.16 14.49
N GLN A 308 -13.38 5.24 15.14
CA GLN A 308 -13.52 3.82 14.86
C GLN A 308 -14.88 3.30 15.34
N GLU A 309 -15.29 3.65 16.56
CA GLU A 309 -16.61 3.30 17.08
C GLU A 309 -17.72 3.83 16.17
N LEU A 310 -17.60 5.10 15.73
CA LEU A 310 -18.50 5.70 14.76
C LEU A 310 -18.55 4.91 13.45
N SER A 311 -17.39 4.49 12.91
CA SER A 311 -17.33 3.66 11.71
C SER A 311 -18.09 2.35 11.88
N HIS A 312 -17.83 1.63 12.97
CA HIS A 312 -18.43 0.32 13.23
C HIS A 312 -19.93 0.42 13.43
N THR A 313 -20.38 1.34 14.28
CA THR A 313 -21.80 1.65 14.48
C THR A 313 -22.49 2.00 13.16
N HIS A 314 -21.86 2.86 12.37
CA HIS A 314 -22.45 3.32 11.12
C HIS A 314 -22.52 2.22 10.06
N GLN A 315 -21.70 1.16 10.14
CA GLN A 315 -21.67 0.10 9.12
C GLN A 315 -22.32 -1.22 9.57
N GLN A 316 -22.38 -1.47 10.87
CA GLN A 316 -22.95 -2.68 11.45
C GLN A 316 -24.36 -2.38 11.94
N PHE A 317 -24.51 -1.95 13.19
CA PHE A 317 -25.78 -1.70 13.86
C PHE A 317 -25.55 -0.74 15.05
N CYS A 318 -26.62 -0.11 15.53
CA CYS A 318 -26.60 0.75 16.72
C CYS A 318 -27.62 0.20 17.71
N ASP A 319 -27.14 -0.36 18.81
CA ASP A 319 -27.97 -0.86 19.90
C ASP A 319 -28.52 0.29 20.76
N THR A 320 -29.27 -0.05 21.81
CA THR A 320 -29.88 0.92 22.72
C THR A 320 -28.84 1.83 23.38
N ASP A 321 -27.70 1.28 23.76
CA ASP A 321 -26.62 2.01 24.41
C ASP A 321 -25.96 2.98 23.42
N CYS A 322 -25.73 2.51 22.20
CA CYS A 322 -25.26 3.33 21.09
C CYS A 322 -26.23 4.49 20.78
N LEU A 323 -27.54 4.23 20.72
CA LEU A 323 -28.54 5.27 20.49
C LEU A 323 -28.53 6.32 21.60
N GLN A 324 -28.40 5.90 22.86
CA GLN A 324 -28.27 6.81 23.99
C GLN A 324 -26.98 7.64 23.92
N ARG A 325 -25.86 7.06 23.50
CA ARG A 325 -24.61 7.79 23.25
C ARG A 325 -24.79 8.82 22.12
N ALA A 326 -25.40 8.43 21.00
CA ALA A 326 -25.67 9.33 19.88
C ALA A 326 -26.54 10.52 20.30
N GLU A 327 -27.61 10.29 21.07
CA GLU A 327 -28.43 11.37 21.63
C GLU A 327 -27.66 12.29 22.58
N THR A 328 -26.77 11.72 23.38
CA THR A 328 -25.93 12.50 24.30
C THR A 328 -24.97 13.40 23.52
N THR A 329 -24.34 12.87 22.47
CA THR A 329 -23.47 13.65 21.57
C THR A 329 -24.24 14.78 20.89
N LEU A 330 -25.45 14.52 20.40
CA LEU A 330 -26.33 15.55 19.82
C LEU A 330 -26.62 16.69 20.82
N LYS A 331 -26.86 16.37 22.10
CA LYS A 331 -27.11 17.36 23.16
C LYS A 331 -25.86 18.18 23.52
N GLN A 332 -24.67 17.62 23.37
CA GLN A 332 -23.40 18.25 23.75
C GLN A 332 -22.76 19.10 22.63
N GLY A 333 -23.37 19.13 21.44
CA GLY A 333 -22.85 19.87 20.29
C GLY A 333 -22.07 18.98 19.33
N ALA A 334 -22.79 18.12 18.61
CA ALA A 334 -22.24 17.21 17.62
C ALA A 334 -21.71 17.95 16.36
N SER A 335 -20.63 17.43 15.77
CA SER A 335 -20.21 17.84 14.43
C SER A 335 -21.24 17.43 13.36
N PRO A 336 -21.27 18.04 12.17
CA PRO A 336 -22.21 17.66 11.10
C PRO A 336 -22.15 16.16 10.74
N VAL A 337 -20.97 15.56 10.79
CA VAL A 337 -20.76 14.13 10.49
C VAL A 337 -21.37 13.25 11.59
N GLU A 338 -21.19 13.62 12.87
CA GLU A 338 -21.77 12.90 14.00
C GLU A 338 -23.30 13.05 14.04
N THR A 339 -23.82 14.25 13.72
CA THR A 339 -25.27 14.48 13.61
C THR A 339 -25.88 13.60 12.53
N TYR A 340 -25.24 13.50 11.37
CA TYR A 340 -25.69 12.60 10.30
C TYR A 340 -25.65 11.13 10.74
N ALA A 341 -24.57 10.69 11.40
CA ALA A 341 -24.45 9.31 11.88
C ALA A 341 -25.55 8.96 12.91
N ALA A 342 -25.86 9.89 13.81
CA ALA A 342 -26.96 9.75 14.76
C ALA A 342 -28.32 9.67 14.05
N ALA A 343 -28.55 10.49 13.01
CA ALA A 343 -29.77 10.44 12.22
C ALA A 343 -29.92 9.10 11.47
N VAL A 344 -28.82 8.52 10.97
CA VAL A 344 -28.85 7.16 10.38
C VAL A 344 -29.16 6.09 11.43
N ALA A 345 -28.66 6.22 12.66
CA ALA A 345 -29.00 5.31 13.74
C ALA A 345 -30.50 5.40 14.10
N LEU A 346 -31.06 6.62 14.14
CA LEU A 346 -32.50 6.84 14.32
C LEU A 346 -33.32 6.21 13.18
N PHE A 347 -32.85 6.32 11.94
CA PHE A 347 -33.55 5.75 10.77
C PHE A 347 -33.76 4.25 10.92
N ARG A 348 -32.74 3.55 11.42
CA ARG A 348 -32.77 2.09 11.58
C ARG A 348 -33.86 1.58 12.51
N THR A 349 -34.32 2.42 13.43
CA THR A 349 -35.42 2.05 14.34
C THR A 349 -36.75 1.91 13.62
N GLY A 350 -36.92 2.58 12.46
CA GLY A 350 -38.18 2.65 11.73
C GLY A 350 -39.32 3.37 12.47
N GLN A 351 -39.07 3.93 13.67
CA GLN A 351 -40.13 4.51 14.49
C GLN A 351 -40.61 5.85 13.92
N PRO A 352 -41.93 6.15 13.92
CA PRO A 352 -42.45 7.42 13.40
C PRO A 352 -41.85 8.66 14.05
N ALA A 353 -41.61 8.62 15.37
CA ALA A 353 -40.97 9.70 16.11
C ALA A 353 -39.50 9.92 15.68
N ALA A 354 -38.79 8.82 15.38
CA ALA A 354 -37.42 8.89 14.87
C ALA A 354 -37.39 9.50 13.46
N MET A 355 -38.33 9.15 12.59
CA MET A 355 -38.44 9.75 11.24
C MET A 355 -38.68 11.26 11.31
N ALA A 356 -39.61 11.70 12.17
CA ALA A 356 -39.86 13.13 12.36
C ALA A 356 -38.61 13.86 12.85
N ARG A 357 -37.88 13.25 13.80
CA ARG A 357 -36.64 13.81 14.32
C ARG A 357 -35.55 13.93 13.25
N ILE A 358 -35.45 12.99 12.32
CA ILE A 358 -34.49 13.05 11.21
C ILE A 358 -34.76 14.26 10.31
N VAL A 359 -36.03 14.51 9.98
CA VAL A 359 -36.43 15.68 9.17
C VAL A 359 -36.06 16.98 9.88
N GLU A 360 -36.30 17.07 11.19
CA GLU A 360 -35.89 18.23 12.01
C GLU A 360 -34.37 18.45 12.00
N LEU A 361 -33.58 17.39 12.20
CA LEU A 361 -32.12 17.46 12.21
C LEU A 361 -31.59 17.88 10.83
N GLY A 362 -32.16 17.33 9.76
CA GLY A 362 -31.78 17.64 8.38
C GLY A 362 -32.10 19.07 7.97
N ALA A 363 -33.16 19.67 8.52
CA ALA A 363 -33.48 21.09 8.28
C ALA A 363 -32.40 22.05 8.83
N GLY A 364 -31.62 21.61 9.82
CA GLY A 364 -30.48 22.36 10.36
C GLY A 364 -29.20 22.24 9.53
N GLU A 365 -29.19 21.42 8.47
CA GLU A 365 -28.00 21.18 7.66
C GLU A 365 -27.58 22.44 6.88
N SER A 366 -26.28 22.77 6.93
CA SER A 366 -25.75 23.99 6.33
C SER A 366 -25.50 23.84 4.83
N SER A 367 -25.81 24.89 4.07
CA SER A 367 -25.45 24.99 2.65
C SER A 367 -23.94 24.98 2.39
N GLN A 368 -23.13 25.27 3.43
CA GLN A 368 -21.66 25.25 3.39
C GLN A 368 -21.07 23.85 3.54
N SER A 369 -21.87 22.84 3.90
CA SER A 369 -21.39 21.47 4.03
C SER A 369 -20.92 20.89 2.69
N PRO A 370 -19.97 19.93 2.70
CA PRO A 370 -19.53 19.25 1.50
C PRO A 370 -20.70 18.65 0.71
N LEU A 371 -20.65 18.70 -0.64
CA LEU A 371 -21.72 18.21 -1.52
C LEU A 371 -22.17 16.78 -1.19
N ARG A 372 -21.23 15.88 -0.85
CA ARG A 372 -21.54 14.51 -0.45
C ARG A 372 -22.40 14.43 0.83
N LEU A 373 -22.09 15.24 1.84
CA LEU A 373 -22.87 15.26 3.09
C LEU A 373 -24.27 15.82 2.86
N ARG A 374 -24.38 16.86 2.01
CA ARG A 374 -25.67 17.40 1.60
C ARG A 374 -26.51 16.35 0.85
N ALA A 375 -25.93 15.65 -0.12
CA ALA A 375 -26.62 14.57 -0.83
C ALA A 375 -27.05 13.42 0.11
N GLN A 376 -26.18 13.06 1.05
CA GLN A 376 -26.47 12.08 2.10
C GLN A 376 -27.66 12.48 2.97
N TRP A 377 -27.76 13.75 3.34
CA TRP A 377 -28.90 14.31 4.07
C TRP A 377 -30.18 14.32 3.25
N GLU A 378 -30.13 14.84 2.02
CA GLU A 378 -31.29 14.86 1.12
C GLU A 378 -31.84 13.43 0.93
N ASN A 379 -30.97 12.45 0.69
CA ASN A 379 -31.37 11.05 0.61
C ASN A 379 -31.97 10.51 1.92
N LEU A 380 -31.40 10.87 3.08
CA LEU A 380 -31.90 10.41 4.39
C LEU A 380 -33.25 11.04 4.76
N ILE A 381 -33.44 12.33 4.46
CA ILE A 381 -34.70 13.07 4.66
C ILE A 381 -35.78 12.46 3.76
N GLY A 382 -35.48 12.25 2.47
CA GLY A 382 -36.39 11.57 1.55
C GLY A 382 -36.78 10.17 2.06
N ALA A 383 -35.82 9.41 2.57
CA ALA A 383 -36.11 8.09 3.13
C ALA A 383 -37.01 8.14 4.38
N ALA A 384 -36.80 9.12 5.26
CA ALA A 384 -37.65 9.33 6.42
C ALA A 384 -39.08 9.73 6.02
N LEU A 385 -39.25 10.61 5.04
CA LEU A 385 -40.55 11.04 4.53
C LEU A 385 -41.30 9.91 3.82
N ALA A 386 -40.61 9.12 2.99
CA ALA A 386 -41.20 7.95 2.36
C ALA A 386 -41.68 6.93 3.42
N THR A 387 -40.90 6.74 4.48
CA THR A 387 -41.28 5.88 5.62
C THR A 387 -42.54 6.40 6.33
N GLN A 388 -42.72 7.72 6.38
CA GLN A 388 -43.91 8.38 6.95
C GLN A 388 -45.14 8.40 6.02
N GLY A 389 -45.06 7.82 4.82
CA GLY A 389 -46.17 7.82 3.86
C GLY A 389 -46.28 9.11 3.04
N ASN A 390 -45.19 9.88 2.90
CA ASN A 390 -45.13 11.10 2.08
C ASN A 390 -44.22 10.90 0.83
N PRO A 391 -44.56 10.00 -0.10
CA PRO A 391 -43.67 9.64 -1.22
C PRO A 391 -43.43 10.78 -2.21
N GLU A 392 -44.39 11.69 -2.45
CA GLU A 392 -44.17 12.81 -3.38
C GLU A 392 -43.16 13.82 -2.84
N GLU A 393 -43.16 14.08 -1.53
CA GLU A 393 -42.17 14.95 -0.90
C GLU A 393 -40.80 14.27 -0.86
N ALA A 394 -40.77 12.97 -0.57
CA ALA A 394 -39.56 12.18 -0.62
C ALA A 394 -38.89 12.21 -2.00
N LEU A 395 -39.67 12.15 -3.08
CA LEU A 395 -39.16 12.18 -4.45
C LEU A 395 -38.32 13.44 -4.72
N ARG A 396 -38.79 14.62 -4.29
CA ARG A 396 -38.05 15.90 -4.44
C ARG A 396 -36.67 15.87 -3.75
N HIS A 397 -36.62 15.26 -2.57
CA HIS A 397 -35.37 15.10 -1.83
C HIS A 397 -34.42 14.10 -2.51
N PHE A 398 -34.94 12.98 -3.04
CA PHE A 398 -34.12 12.03 -3.80
C PHE A 398 -33.61 12.63 -5.12
N GLU A 399 -34.41 13.41 -5.84
CA GLU A 399 -33.99 14.20 -7.01
C GLU A 399 -32.84 15.14 -6.66
N ARG A 400 -32.97 15.90 -5.57
CA ARG A 400 -31.90 16.78 -5.09
C ARG A 400 -30.63 16.02 -4.73
N ALA A 401 -30.76 14.85 -4.08
CA ALA A 401 -29.62 14.00 -3.74
C ALA A 401 -28.92 13.48 -5.01
N ALA A 402 -29.69 13.09 -6.04
CA ALA A 402 -29.16 12.66 -7.33
C ALA A 402 -28.49 13.82 -8.10
N GLU A 403 -29.04 15.03 -8.04
CA GLU A 403 -28.40 16.23 -8.62
C GLU A 403 -27.06 16.55 -7.96
N LEU A 404 -26.99 16.45 -6.62
CA LEU A 404 -25.76 16.70 -5.87
C LEU A 404 -24.71 15.60 -6.07
N MET A 405 -25.15 14.36 -6.34
CA MET A 405 -24.30 13.19 -6.54
C MET A 405 -24.81 12.33 -7.72
N PRO A 406 -24.55 12.72 -8.98
CA PRO A 406 -25.15 12.08 -10.17
C PRO A 406 -24.76 10.62 -10.42
N ASN A 407 -23.72 10.12 -9.73
CA ASN A 407 -23.23 8.75 -9.88
C ASN A 407 -23.58 7.86 -8.67
N ALA A 408 -24.38 8.36 -7.72
CA ALA A 408 -24.82 7.57 -6.57
C ALA A 408 -26.09 6.78 -6.93
N ALA A 409 -26.03 5.46 -6.84
CA ALA A 409 -27.18 4.59 -7.12
C ALA A 409 -28.30 4.72 -6.07
N ALA A 410 -27.97 5.05 -4.81
CA ALA A 410 -28.93 5.03 -3.70
C ALA A 410 -30.08 6.05 -3.86
N PRO A 411 -29.83 7.34 -4.18
CA PRO A 411 -30.90 8.30 -4.46
C PRO A 411 -31.85 7.82 -5.56
N VAL A 412 -31.32 7.37 -6.69
CA VAL A 412 -32.14 6.97 -7.85
C VAL A 412 -32.92 5.68 -7.56
N PHE A 413 -32.33 4.74 -6.83
CA PHE A 413 -33.06 3.57 -6.35
C PHE A 413 -34.21 3.97 -5.40
N ASN A 414 -33.99 4.95 -4.53
CA ASN A 414 -35.02 5.43 -3.64
C ASN A 414 -36.10 6.25 -4.37
N GLN A 415 -35.77 6.95 -5.46
CA GLN A 415 -36.77 7.54 -6.37
C GLN A 415 -37.69 6.46 -6.92
N MET A 416 -37.13 5.35 -7.42
CA MET A 416 -37.93 4.21 -7.88
C MET A 416 -38.90 3.74 -6.79
N ARG A 417 -38.43 3.57 -5.54
CA ARG A 417 -39.29 3.15 -4.43
C ARG A 417 -40.36 4.18 -4.08
N ALA A 418 -40.04 5.47 -4.09
CA ALA A 418 -41.01 6.52 -3.86
C ALA A 418 -42.08 6.55 -4.97
N LEU A 419 -41.70 6.39 -6.24
CA LEU A 419 -42.62 6.33 -7.37
C LEU A 419 -43.57 5.13 -7.27
N GLN A 420 -43.06 3.97 -6.85
CA GLN A 420 -43.89 2.80 -6.57
C GLN A 420 -44.90 3.04 -5.44
N LEU A 421 -44.47 3.68 -4.35
CA LEU A 421 -45.35 4.03 -3.23
C LEU A 421 -46.41 5.07 -3.63
N ALA A 422 -46.08 5.95 -4.58
CA ALA A 422 -47.02 6.91 -5.16
C ALA A 422 -47.92 6.30 -6.27
N GLY A 423 -47.68 5.05 -6.68
CA GLY A 423 -48.45 4.35 -7.72
C GLY A 423 -47.98 4.59 -9.17
N ASP A 424 -46.86 5.30 -9.39
CA ASP A 424 -46.25 5.51 -10.70
C ASP A 424 -45.19 4.44 -11.00
N VAL A 425 -45.66 3.25 -11.39
CA VAL A 425 -44.79 2.08 -11.63
C VAL A 425 -43.91 2.26 -12.88
N GLU A 426 -44.42 2.93 -13.92
CA GLU A 426 -43.70 3.13 -15.19
C GLU A 426 -42.44 3.97 -15.00
N SER A 427 -42.56 5.15 -14.38
CA SER A 427 -41.40 6.00 -14.07
C SER A 427 -40.42 5.30 -13.10
N GLY A 428 -40.95 4.40 -12.25
CA GLY A 428 -40.15 3.56 -11.36
C GLY A 428 -39.17 2.64 -12.11
N TYR A 429 -39.55 2.10 -13.27
CA TYR A 429 -38.66 1.25 -14.07
C TYR A 429 -37.48 2.05 -14.66
N ASP A 430 -37.72 3.27 -15.13
CA ASP A 430 -36.66 4.14 -15.64
C ASP A 430 -35.64 4.49 -14.56
N ALA A 431 -36.11 4.78 -13.34
CA ALA A 431 -35.26 5.03 -12.18
C ALA A 431 -34.48 3.76 -11.77
N LEU A 432 -35.10 2.57 -11.83
CA LEU A 432 -34.39 1.32 -11.56
C LEU A 432 -33.24 1.08 -12.54
N ASP A 433 -33.50 1.25 -13.83
CA ASP A 433 -32.51 1.06 -14.90
C ASP A 433 -31.32 2.02 -14.73
N GLN A 434 -31.58 3.26 -14.32
CA GLN A 434 -30.53 4.20 -13.93
C GLN A 434 -29.75 3.75 -12.68
N ALA A 435 -30.43 3.32 -11.62
CA ALA A 435 -29.77 2.87 -10.39
C ALA A 435 -28.86 1.65 -10.63
N VAL A 436 -29.32 0.69 -11.43
CA VAL A 436 -28.57 -0.51 -11.83
C VAL A 436 -27.31 -0.15 -12.61
N ARG A 437 -27.37 0.83 -13.52
CA ARG A 437 -26.19 1.33 -14.24
C ARG A 437 -25.13 1.91 -13.31
N HIS A 438 -25.53 2.48 -12.18
CA HIS A 438 -24.61 3.06 -11.22
C HIS A 438 -24.00 2.02 -10.27
N ASP A 439 -24.81 1.12 -9.70
CA ASP A 439 -24.33 0.06 -8.82
C ASP A 439 -25.30 -1.14 -8.76
N LEU A 440 -25.16 -2.07 -9.71
CA LEU A 440 -25.93 -3.32 -9.74
C LEU A 440 -25.80 -4.12 -8.44
N ALA A 441 -24.59 -4.27 -7.89
CA ALA A 441 -24.36 -5.13 -6.73
C ALA A 441 -25.09 -4.61 -5.48
N MET A 442 -25.09 -3.29 -5.28
CA MET A 442 -25.86 -2.66 -4.20
C MET A 442 -27.37 -2.81 -4.44
N VAL A 443 -27.85 -2.50 -5.65
CA VAL A 443 -29.29 -2.56 -6.00
C VAL A 443 -29.84 -3.98 -5.86
N SER A 444 -29.14 -4.99 -6.38
CA SER A 444 -29.54 -6.40 -6.31
C SER A 444 -29.77 -6.86 -4.87
N ARG A 445 -28.95 -6.41 -3.91
CA ARG A 445 -29.12 -6.77 -2.50
C ARG A 445 -30.49 -6.35 -1.95
N TYR A 446 -30.96 -5.16 -2.32
CA TYR A 446 -32.24 -4.63 -1.86
C TYR A 446 -33.43 -5.17 -2.66
N LEU A 447 -33.23 -5.56 -3.92
CA LEU A 447 -34.26 -6.23 -4.73
C LEU A 447 -34.47 -7.69 -4.32
N ASP A 448 -33.40 -8.39 -3.96
CA ASP A 448 -33.44 -9.81 -3.56
C ASP A 448 -34.10 -10.02 -2.20
N THR A 449 -34.09 -8.99 -1.35
CA THR A 449 -34.68 -9.05 -0.01
C THR A 449 -36.20 -9.17 -0.12
N SER A 450 -36.79 -10.17 0.52
CA SER A 450 -38.25 -10.38 0.52
C SER A 450 -39.00 -9.48 1.51
N ARG A 451 -38.29 -8.94 2.50
CA ARG A 451 -38.82 -8.02 3.52
C ARG A 451 -39.22 -6.68 2.89
N ARG A 452 -40.19 -6.00 3.53
CA ARG A 452 -40.85 -4.78 3.02
C ARG A 452 -41.06 -3.76 4.15
N ASP A 453 -39.97 -3.43 4.84
CA ASP A 453 -39.89 -2.41 5.89
C ASP A 453 -38.93 -1.29 5.47
N ALA A 454 -38.84 -0.21 6.26
CA ALA A 454 -38.00 0.95 5.95
C ALA A 454 -36.54 0.58 5.62
N ASN A 455 -35.92 -0.31 6.39
CA ASN A 455 -34.51 -0.67 6.24
C ASN A 455 -34.23 -1.59 5.04
N SER A 456 -35.21 -2.39 4.65
CA SER A 456 -35.11 -3.32 3.50
C SER A 456 -35.60 -2.72 2.18
N LEU A 457 -36.43 -1.67 2.22
CA LEU A 457 -36.94 -0.99 1.03
C LEU A 457 -36.07 0.18 0.58
N LEU A 458 -35.47 0.92 1.52
CA LEU A 458 -34.77 2.17 1.22
C LEU A 458 -33.26 2.04 1.50
N ILE A 459 -32.45 2.65 0.63
CA ILE A 459 -30.99 2.62 0.73
C ILE A 459 -30.49 3.92 1.37
N ILE A 460 -29.80 3.80 2.50
CA ILE A 460 -29.14 4.92 3.15
C ILE A 460 -27.72 5.07 2.63
N MET A 461 -27.35 6.30 2.27
CA MET A 461 -25.99 6.63 1.85
C MET A 461 -25.05 6.69 3.05
N MET A 462 -24.15 5.73 3.19
CA MET A 462 -23.20 5.71 4.31
C MET A 462 -22.16 6.84 4.23
N LEU A 463 -21.68 7.26 5.41
CA LEU A 463 -20.50 8.09 5.57
C LEU A 463 -19.31 7.44 4.89
N SER A 464 -18.58 8.24 4.12
CA SER A 464 -17.36 7.80 3.46
C SER A 464 -16.19 7.75 4.44
N ALA A 465 -15.19 6.93 4.11
CA ALA A 465 -13.97 6.78 4.90
C ALA A 465 -13.29 8.14 5.19
N ASP A 466 -13.34 9.08 4.25
CA ASP A 466 -12.73 10.41 4.42
C ASP A 466 -13.49 11.29 5.43
N GLN A 467 -14.82 11.16 5.51
CA GLN A 467 -15.65 11.87 6.50
C GLN A 467 -15.41 11.34 7.91
N ILE A 468 -15.28 10.01 8.05
CA ILE A 468 -14.93 9.41 9.35
C ILE A 468 -13.47 9.76 9.71
N TRP A 469 -12.58 9.78 8.73
CA TRP A 469 -11.18 10.14 8.93
C TRP A 469 -11.00 11.61 9.33
N SER A 470 -11.90 12.53 8.95
CA SER A 470 -11.84 13.91 9.47
C SER A 470 -12.14 13.96 10.96
N VAL A 471 -13.16 13.23 11.44
CA VAL A 471 -13.45 13.11 12.88
C VAL A 471 -12.24 12.52 13.62
N HIS A 472 -11.59 11.52 13.03
CA HIS A 472 -10.37 10.94 13.60
C HIS A 472 -9.21 11.92 13.68
N LYS A 473 -9.00 12.76 12.66
CA LYS A 473 -7.92 13.76 12.67
C LYS A 473 -8.09 14.77 13.80
N ASP A 474 -9.32 15.22 14.05
CA ASP A 474 -9.60 16.14 15.14
C ASP A 474 -9.32 15.47 16.49
N HIS A 475 -9.78 14.23 16.68
CA HIS A 475 -9.47 13.45 17.89
C HIS A 475 -7.95 13.23 18.06
N ALA A 476 -7.26 12.75 17.03
CA ALA A 476 -5.84 12.45 17.07
C ALA A 476 -4.98 13.69 17.37
N SER A 477 -5.43 14.89 16.95
CA SER A 477 -4.73 16.14 17.26
C SER A 477 -4.73 16.51 18.75
N THR A 478 -5.70 15.98 19.52
CA THR A 478 -5.80 16.19 20.98
C THR A 478 -5.01 15.18 21.79
N GLN A 479 -4.62 14.06 21.18
CA GLN A 479 -3.89 12.98 21.82
C GLN A 479 -2.37 13.17 21.70
N PRO A 480 -1.58 12.68 22.68
CA PRO A 480 -0.13 12.68 22.55
C PRO A 480 0.30 11.79 21.38
N ALA A 481 1.20 12.28 20.54
CA ALA A 481 1.72 11.53 19.40
C ALA A 481 2.46 10.26 19.86
N VAL A 482 2.16 9.14 19.20
CA VAL A 482 2.81 7.85 19.43
C VAL A 482 3.86 7.64 18.34
N SER A 483 5.14 7.69 18.73
CA SER A 483 6.24 7.52 17.79
C SER A 483 6.57 6.05 17.56
N LEU A 484 6.52 5.61 16.30
CA LEU A 484 6.96 4.28 15.89
C LEU A 484 8.42 4.26 15.43
N ILE A 485 8.91 5.39 14.92
CA ILE A 485 10.26 5.50 14.35
C ILE A 485 11.28 5.84 15.43
N SER A 486 10.91 6.63 16.45
CA SER A 486 11.85 7.11 17.48
C SER A 486 12.57 5.97 18.22
N PRO A 487 11.94 4.86 18.65
CA PRO A 487 12.66 3.78 19.34
C PRO A 487 13.79 3.16 18.48
N ILE A 488 13.50 2.91 17.20
CA ILE A 488 14.47 2.36 16.24
C ILE A 488 15.53 3.41 15.92
N TRP A 489 15.12 4.67 15.75
CA TRP A 489 16.04 5.79 15.51
C TRP A 489 17.02 5.95 16.68
N THR A 490 16.56 5.93 17.93
CA THR A 490 17.42 6.04 19.11
C THR A 490 18.42 4.88 19.19
N ALA A 491 18.02 3.67 18.80
CA ALA A 491 18.93 2.52 18.74
C ALA A 491 20.04 2.70 17.68
N LEU A 492 19.76 3.37 16.55
CA LEU A 492 20.71 3.56 15.45
C LEU A 492 21.52 4.86 15.54
N ALA A 493 20.86 5.95 15.92
CA ALA A 493 21.41 7.30 15.97
C ALA A 493 21.97 7.65 17.35
N GLY A 494 21.66 6.86 18.38
CA GLY A 494 22.03 7.11 19.77
C GLY A 494 21.12 8.13 20.47
N PRO A 495 21.16 8.20 21.80
CA PRO A 495 20.31 9.10 22.59
C PRO A 495 20.63 10.59 22.40
N MET A 496 21.84 10.92 21.92
CA MET A 496 22.27 12.32 21.72
C MET A 496 21.73 12.95 20.43
N VAL A 497 21.13 12.14 19.55
CA VAL A 497 20.57 12.58 18.27
C VAL A 497 19.09 12.20 18.23
N PRO A 498 18.19 13.01 18.79
CA PRO A 498 16.75 12.75 18.70
C PRO A 498 16.26 12.82 17.25
N LEU A 499 15.12 12.17 16.96
CA LEU A 499 14.52 12.11 15.62
C LEU A 499 14.27 13.50 15.03
N SER A 500 13.96 14.50 15.86
CA SER A 500 13.79 15.90 15.44
C SER A 500 15.04 16.52 14.80
N ARG A 501 16.24 15.95 15.03
CA ARG A 501 17.49 16.40 14.40
C ARG A 501 17.78 15.74 13.04
N ALA A 502 17.01 14.72 12.64
CA ALA A 502 17.19 14.02 11.37
C ALA A 502 17.17 14.98 10.15
N PRO A 503 16.28 16.00 10.07
CA PRO A 503 16.26 16.94 8.95
C PRO A 503 17.56 17.73 8.78
N PHE A 504 18.21 18.13 9.87
CA PHE A 504 19.47 18.87 9.80
C PHE A 504 20.62 17.99 9.30
N LEU A 505 20.68 16.74 9.77
CA LEU A 505 21.69 15.77 9.33
C LEU A 505 21.54 15.44 7.83
N ALA A 506 20.32 15.15 7.40
CA ALA A 506 20.00 14.90 6.01
C ALA A 506 20.24 16.14 5.14
N GLY A 507 19.81 17.31 5.61
CA GLY A 507 20.00 18.60 4.94
C GLY A 507 21.48 18.93 4.72
N PHE A 508 22.33 18.74 5.74
CA PHE A 508 23.78 18.89 5.61
C PHE A 508 24.37 17.89 4.59
N GLY A 509 23.95 16.63 4.64
CA GLY A 509 24.37 15.62 3.67
C GLY A 509 23.98 15.95 2.23
N LEU A 510 22.75 16.45 2.02
CA LEU A 510 22.26 16.88 0.70
C LEU A 510 23.01 18.13 0.20
N LEU A 511 23.26 19.10 1.08
CA LEU A 511 24.06 20.28 0.75
C LEU A 511 25.49 19.87 0.37
N TRP A 512 26.12 18.99 1.15
CA TRP A 512 27.44 18.45 0.85
C TRP A 512 27.47 17.75 -0.51
N LEU A 513 26.44 16.97 -0.82
CA LEU A 513 26.26 16.33 -2.13
C LEU A 513 26.18 17.38 -3.24
N LEU A 514 25.43 18.47 -3.07
CA LEU A 514 25.34 19.56 -4.06
C LEU A 514 26.68 20.30 -4.24
N MET A 515 27.34 20.69 -3.14
CA MET A 515 28.60 21.42 -3.18
C MET A 515 29.72 20.64 -3.88
N THR A 516 29.73 19.32 -3.73
CA THR A 516 30.76 18.44 -4.30
C THR A 516 30.42 17.93 -5.72
N LEU A 517 29.30 18.35 -6.32
CA LEU A 517 28.80 17.86 -7.61
C LEU A 517 29.77 18.10 -8.78
N GLN A 518 30.57 19.16 -8.69
CA GLN A 518 31.54 19.51 -9.72
C GLN A 518 32.87 18.74 -9.59
N LEU A 519 33.17 18.13 -8.44
CA LEU A 519 34.48 17.50 -8.19
C LEU A 519 34.74 16.29 -9.11
N PRO A 520 33.82 15.32 -9.27
CA PRO A 520 34.02 14.21 -10.21
C PRO A 520 34.12 14.66 -11.68
N ARG A 521 33.48 15.80 -12.02
CA ARG A 521 33.45 16.34 -13.38
C ARG A 521 34.68 17.17 -13.72
N SER A 522 35.24 17.86 -12.73
CA SER A 522 36.38 18.76 -12.89
C SER A 522 37.74 18.04 -12.88
N ASN A 523 37.73 16.70 -12.81
CA ASN A 523 38.94 15.87 -12.75
C ASN A 523 39.91 16.37 -11.65
N ARG A 524 39.37 16.79 -10.50
CA ARG A 524 40.17 17.24 -9.34
C ARG A 524 40.39 16.14 -8.30
N VAL A 525 39.52 15.12 -8.31
CA VAL A 525 39.53 14.01 -7.36
C VAL A 525 39.82 12.69 -8.09
N SER A 526 40.51 11.79 -7.41
CA SER A 526 40.84 10.48 -7.97
C SER A 526 39.58 9.66 -8.26
N SER A 527 39.69 8.74 -9.22
CA SER A 527 38.61 7.85 -9.63
C SER A 527 39.05 6.39 -9.59
N PRO A 528 38.17 5.42 -9.27
CA PRO A 528 38.56 4.02 -9.23
C PRO A 528 38.82 3.49 -10.65
N CYS A 529 39.96 2.84 -10.83
CA CYS A 529 40.32 2.16 -12.07
C CYS A 529 39.34 1.00 -12.34
N PRO A 530 38.72 0.92 -13.53
CA PRO A 530 37.75 -0.12 -13.83
C PRO A 530 38.38 -1.53 -13.85
N LYS A 531 39.69 -1.65 -14.09
CA LYS A 531 40.36 -2.96 -14.11
C LYS A 531 40.76 -3.43 -12.71
N CYS A 532 41.69 -2.72 -12.08
CA CYS A 532 42.29 -3.17 -10.82
C CYS A 532 41.69 -2.54 -9.55
N GLY A 533 40.81 -1.53 -9.68
CA GLY A 533 40.22 -0.81 -8.53
C GLY A 533 41.13 0.20 -7.84
N LEU A 534 42.40 0.35 -8.26
CA LEU A 534 43.31 1.37 -7.71
C LEU A 534 42.85 2.79 -8.05
N ALA A 535 43.26 3.76 -7.24
CA ALA A 535 43.04 5.18 -7.52
C ALA A 535 43.73 5.57 -8.85
N ARG A 536 42.98 6.28 -9.70
CA ARG A 536 43.48 6.95 -10.89
C ARG A 536 43.72 8.40 -10.51
N ASP A 537 44.98 8.79 -10.46
CA ASP A 537 45.40 10.17 -10.21
C ASP A 537 44.88 11.08 -11.33
N PRO A 538 44.26 12.22 -11.00
CA PRO A 538 43.81 13.14 -12.03
C PRO A 538 44.95 13.80 -12.82
N GLU A 539 46.14 13.97 -12.24
CA GLU A 539 47.32 14.55 -12.92
C GLU A 539 47.83 13.65 -14.05
N ASP A 540 47.61 12.34 -13.95
CA ASP A 540 48.01 11.39 -14.99
C ASP A 540 47.07 11.42 -16.20
N ALA A 541 45.92 12.10 -16.14
CA ALA A 541 44.94 12.08 -17.21
C ALA A 541 45.49 12.58 -18.56
N ASP A 542 46.31 13.63 -18.54
CA ASP A 542 46.95 14.18 -19.75
C ASP A 542 48.01 13.23 -20.32
N ARG A 543 48.82 12.62 -19.45
CA ARG A 543 49.85 11.63 -19.82
C ARG A 543 49.26 10.37 -20.44
N LEU A 544 48.06 10.00 -20.00
CA LEU A 544 47.33 8.82 -20.42
C LEU A 544 46.41 9.08 -21.62
N GLY A 545 46.45 10.26 -22.25
CA GLY A 545 45.54 10.59 -23.36
C GLY A 545 44.05 10.48 -22.99
N GLY A 546 43.69 10.72 -21.73
CA GLY A 546 42.32 10.59 -21.23
C GLY A 546 41.83 9.15 -21.00
N HIS A 547 42.71 8.13 -21.07
CA HIS A 547 42.33 6.74 -20.79
C HIS A 547 41.79 6.53 -19.34
N HIS A 548 40.94 5.51 -19.19
CA HIS A 548 40.22 5.22 -17.94
C HIS A 548 40.99 4.35 -16.95
N TYR A 549 42.16 3.85 -17.33
CA TYR A 549 42.99 3.04 -16.46
C TYR A 549 43.88 3.90 -15.57
N CYS A 550 44.22 3.39 -14.39
CA CYS A 550 45.32 3.98 -13.61
C CYS A 550 46.65 3.79 -14.35
N LEU A 551 47.64 4.62 -14.03
CA LEU A 551 48.96 4.62 -14.69
C LEU A 551 49.60 3.22 -14.77
N PRO A 552 49.65 2.40 -13.71
CA PRO A 552 50.20 1.04 -13.80
C PRO A 552 49.45 0.12 -14.77
N CYS A 553 48.12 0.22 -14.83
CA CYS A 553 47.31 -0.58 -15.75
C CYS A 553 47.46 -0.12 -17.20
N TYR A 554 47.59 1.18 -17.43
CA TYR A 554 47.84 1.70 -18.77
C TYR A 554 49.21 1.29 -19.28
N GLN A 555 50.26 1.47 -18.47
CA GLN A 555 51.62 1.10 -18.84
C GLN A 555 51.76 -0.39 -19.14
N THR A 556 51.07 -1.23 -18.37
CA THR A 556 51.15 -2.69 -18.51
C THR A 556 50.32 -3.20 -19.69
N PHE A 557 49.07 -2.73 -19.84
CA PHE A 557 48.11 -3.36 -20.77
C PHE A 557 47.82 -2.56 -22.04
N VAL A 558 48.21 -1.28 -22.10
CA VAL A 558 47.97 -0.42 -23.27
C VAL A 558 49.29 -0.04 -23.93
N SER A 559 50.22 0.60 -23.20
CA SER A 559 51.50 1.05 -23.76
C SER A 559 52.63 0.02 -23.62
N GLY A 560 52.31 -1.24 -23.33
CA GLY A 560 53.23 -2.29 -22.85
C GLY A 560 54.47 -2.63 -23.69
N ALA A 561 54.71 -1.89 -24.78
CA ALA A 561 55.98 -1.86 -25.51
C ALA A 561 57.09 -1.05 -24.79
N THR A 562 56.74 -0.24 -23.78
CA THR A 562 57.72 0.64 -23.08
C THR A 562 58.34 0.03 -21.82
N LEU A 563 57.97 -1.19 -21.43
CA LEU A 563 58.45 -1.86 -20.21
C LEU A 563 59.38 -3.02 -20.57
N ASP A 564 60.42 -3.22 -19.76
CA ASP A 564 61.23 -4.44 -19.79
C ASP A 564 60.35 -5.68 -19.56
N TYR A 565 60.72 -6.80 -20.19
CA TYR A 565 59.93 -8.03 -20.17
C TYR A 565 59.65 -8.52 -18.74
N HIS A 566 60.66 -8.55 -17.88
CA HIS A 566 60.49 -9.01 -16.49
C HIS A 566 59.62 -8.06 -15.67
N ALA A 567 59.80 -6.75 -15.85
CA ALA A 567 58.98 -5.74 -15.21
C ALA A 567 57.50 -5.85 -15.60
N ARG A 568 57.24 -6.12 -16.90
CA ARG A 568 55.89 -6.33 -17.43
C ARG A 568 55.23 -7.60 -16.89
N VAL A 569 55.94 -8.72 -16.84
CA VAL A 569 55.38 -9.98 -16.29
C VAL A 569 55.03 -9.82 -14.81
N HIS A 570 55.87 -9.13 -14.03
CA HIS A 570 55.58 -8.84 -12.62
C HIS A 570 54.37 -7.90 -12.45
N SER A 571 54.23 -6.87 -13.29
CA SER A 571 53.07 -5.98 -13.24
C SER A 571 51.78 -6.66 -13.70
N GLU A 572 51.83 -7.49 -14.75
CA GLU A 572 50.69 -8.28 -15.22
C GLU A 572 50.19 -9.26 -14.16
N THR A 573 51.11 -9.95 -13.46
CA THR A 573 50.73 -10.90 -12.40
C THR A 573 50.12 -10.19 -11.19
N SER A 574 50.73 -9.10 -10.71
CA SER A 574 50.23 -8.35 -9.55
C SER A 574 48.90 -7.63 -9.82
N LEU A 575 48.77 -6.95 -10.97
CA LEU A 575 47.52 -6.29 -11.38
C LEU A 575 46.43 -7.31 -11.76
N GLY A 576 46.81 -8.42 -12.38
CA GLY A 576 45.91 -9.52 -12.71
C GLY A 576 45.32 -10.20 -11.46
N ARG A 577 46.11 -10.36 -10.39
CA ARG A 577 45.58 -10.84 -9.08
C ARG A 577 44.51 -9.88 -8.53
N ARG A 578 44.75 -8.56 -8.59
CA ARG A 578 43.77 -7.55 -8.15
C ARG A 578 42.50 -7.54 -8.99
N ASP A 579 42.62 -7.60 -10.32
CA ASP A 579 41.47 -7.68 -11.23
C ASP A 579 40.61 -8.93 -10.96
N ARG A 580 41.25 -10.10 -10.83
CA ARG A 580 40.57 -11.34 -10.45
C ARG A 580 39.87 -11.23 -9.09
N PHE A 581 40.53 -10.63 -8.09
CA PHE A 581 39.94 -10.41 -6.77
C PHE A 581 38.72 -9.47 -6.83
N GLN A 582 38.81 -8.37 -7.58
CA GLN A 582 37.70 -7.43 -7.77
C GLN A 582 36.52 -8.09 -8.52
N SER A 583 36.81 -8.91 -9.54
CA SER A 583 35.81 -9.71 -10.24
C SER A 583 35.15 -10.73 -9.33
N PHE A 584 35.95 -11.45 -8.54
CA PHE A 584 35.47 -12.39 -7.52
C PHE A 584 34.56 -11.68 -6.51
N LEU A 585 34.97 -10.54 -5.97
CA LEU A 585 34.19 -9.80 -4.98
C LEU A 585 32.84 -9.32 -5.54
N ARG A 586 32.80 -8.81 -6.78
CA ARG A 586 31.54 -8.45 -7.46
C ARG A 586 30.62 -9.66 -7.65
N ARG A 587 31.15 -10.84 -7.98
CA ARG A 587 30.37 -12.07 -8.15
C ARG A 587 29.88 -12.63 -6.82
N ALA A 588 30.75 -12.68 -5.81
CA ALA A 588 30.43 -13.16 -4.48
C ALA A 588 29.35 -12.29 -3.81
N LEU A 589 29.50 -10.95 -3.86
CA LEU A 589 28.49 -10.04 -3.32
C LEU A 589 27.16 -10.10 -4.07
N SER A 590 27.17 -10.35 -5.39
CA SER A 590 25.92 -10.58 -6.13
C SER A 590 25.22 -11.88 -5.77
N LEU A 591 25.94 -12.88 -5.25
CA LEU A 591 25.36 -14.13 -4.79
C LEU A 591 24.82 -14.01 -3.36
N LEU A 592 25.63 -13.45 -2.44
CA LEU A 592 25.28 -13.35 -1.02
C LEU A 592 24.26 -12.24 -0.73
N LEU A 593 24.41 -11.09 -1.39
CA LEU A 593 23.55 -9.92 -1.22
C LEU A 593 23.11 -9.42 -2.61
N PRO A 594 22.14 -10.10 -3.26
CA PRO A 594 21.78 -9.85 -4.65
C PRO A 594 21.53 -8.37 -4.95
N GLY A 595 22.37 -7.80 -5.81
CA GLY A 595 22.39 -6.36 -6.11
C GLY A 595 23.65 -5.62 -5.62
N THR A 596 24.26 -6.05 -4.52
CA THR A 596 25.45 -5.38 -3.93
C THR A 596 26.70 -5.48 -4.82
N GLY A 597 26.85 -6.55 -5.59
CA GLY A 597 27.92 -6.63 -6.59
C GLY A 597 27.72 -5.66 -7.77
N HIS A 598 26.47 -5.29 -8.07
CA HIS A 598 26.14 -4.30 -9.10
C HIS A 598 26.45 -2.88 -8.62
N THR A 599 26.13 -2.54 -7.36
CA THR A 599 26.55 -1.28 -6.75
C THR A 599 28.07 -1.18 -6.68
N LEU A 600 28.79 -2.25 -6.31
CA LEU A 600 30.26 -2.29 -6.34
C LEU A 600 30.82 -2.10 -7.77
N GLY A 601 30.14 -2.63 -8.80
CA GLY A 601 30.46 -2.39 -10.20
C GLY A 601 30.15 -0.96 -10.69
N GLY A 602 29.48 -0.13 -9.89
CA GLY A 602 29.09 1.24 -10.21
C GLY A 602 27.71 1.36 -10.88
N HIS A 603 26.88 0.33 -10.78
CA HIS A 603 25.48 0.31 -11.22
C HIS A 603 24.53 0.51 -10.02
N ALA A 604 24.71 1.62 -9.29
CA ALA A 604 24.10 1.81 -7.97
C ALA A 604 22.57 1.67 -7.96
N ILE A 605 21.86 2.39 -8.83
CA ILE A 605 20.38 2.35 -8.89
C ILE A 605 19.87 0.92 -9.06
N ARG A 606 20.45 0.15 -10.01
CA ARG A 606 20.03 -1.22 -10.27
C ARG A 606 20.31 -2.13 -9.08
N GLY A 607 21.52 -2.04 -8.52
CA GLY A 607 21.92 -2.87 -7.39
C GLY A 607 21.10 -2.61 -6.14
N THR A 608 20.87 -1.34 -5.79
CA THR A 608 20.06 -0.95 -4.63
C THR A 608 18.60 -1.33 -4.81
N LEU A 609 18.01 -1.14 -6.00
CA LEU A 609 16.62 -1.56 -6.25
C LEU A 609 16.45 -3.07 -6.15
N ALA A 610 17.36 -3.87 -6.71
CA ALA A 610 17.24 -5.32 -6.64
C ALA A 610 17.37 -5.86 -5.22
N PHE A 611 18.31 -5.33 -4.44
CA PHE A 611 18.47 -5.71 -3.04
C PHE A 611 17.30 -5.19 -2.18
N GLY A 612 16.77 -3.99 -2.47
CA GLY A 612 15.55 -3.46 -1.86
C GLY A 612 14.34 -4.36 -2.10
N LEU A 613 14.10 -4.76 -3.34
CA LEU A 613 13.00 -5.67 -3.69
C LEU A 613 13.16 -7.04 -3.00
N LEU A 614 14.38 -7.60 -3.00
CA LEU A 614 14.65 -8.87 -2.32
C LEU A 614 14.41 -8.77 -0.82
N SER A 615 14.95 -7.74 -0.17
CA SER A 615 14.81 -7.56 1.28
C SER A 615 13.37 -7.27 1.68
N PHE A 616 12.65 -6.45 0.91
CA PHE A 616 11.22 -6.22 1.13
C PHE A 616 10.41 -7.51 0.98
N GLY A 617 10.63 -8.27 -0.10
CA GLY A 617 9.98 -9.55 -0.32
C GLY A 617 10.30 -10.57 0.77
N ALA A 618 11.56 -10.66 1.19
CA ALA A 618 11.98 -11.56 2.28
C ALA A 618 11.38 -11.17 3.63
N LEU A 619 11.35 -9.87 3.97
CA LEU A 619 10.72 -9.38 5.19
C LEU A 619 9.21 -9.62 5.15
N TRP A 620 8.57 -9.41 4.00
CA TRP A 620 7.15 -9.71 3.83
C TRP A 620 6.87 -11.20 3.93
N TRP A 621 7.76 -12.05 3.42
CA TRP A 621 7.62 -13.51 3.54
C TRP A 621 7.80 -14.02 4.98
N LEU A 622 8.76 -13.45 5.73
CA LEU A 622 9.02 -13.81 7.13
C LEU A 622 7.98 -13.26 8.09
N TYR A 623 7.44 -12.08 7.78
CA TYR A 623 6.43 -11.37 8.57
C TYR A 623 5.22 -11.03 7.67
N PRO A 624 4.44 -12.03 7.23
CA PRO A 624 3.31 -11.84 6.31
C PRO A 624 2.25 -10.92 6.91
N MET A 625 2.07 -11.02 8.23
CA MET A 625 1.18 -10.17 9.01
C MET A 625 1.83 -8.86 9.47
N GLY A 626 3.03 -8.54 8.99
CA GLY A 626 3.80 -7.36 9.36
C GLY A 626 4.35 -7.39 10.79
N LEU A 627 5.01 -6.30 11.17
CA LEU A 627 5.56 -6.12 12.52
C LEU A 627 4.51 -5.64 13.54
N TRP A 628 3.33 -5.22 13.05
CA TRP A 628 2.20 -4.75 13.85
C TRP A 628 0.95 -5.47 13.37
N ARG A 629 0.20 -6.08 14.31
CA ARG A 629 -1.03 -6.84 14.02
C ARG A 629 -2.17 -6.24 14.81
N VAL A 630 -3.27 -5.91 14.12
CA VAL A 630 -4.52 -5.53 14.79
C VAL A 630 -5.23 -6.79 15.25
N ALA A 631 -5.81 -6.78 16.44
CA ALA A 631 -6.58 -7.91 16.96
C ALA A 631 -7.74 -8.35 16.03
N THR A 632 -8.27 -7.41 15.22
CA THR A 632 -9.35 -7.64 14.25
C THR A 632 -8.88 -8.15 12.89
N GLU A 633 -7.57 -8.26 12.66
CA GLU A 633 -7.04 -8.95 11.48
C GLU A 633 -7.09 -10.47 11.69
N LEU A 634 -8.21 -11.02 11.24
CA LEU A 634 -8.53 -12.43 11.23
C LEU A 634 -7.87 -13.19 10.07
N PHE A 635 -7.08 -12.53 9.22
CA PHE A 635 -6.27 -13.24 8.24
C PHE A 635 -5.11 -13.99 8.90
N ASP A 636 -4.91 -15.19 8.39
CA ASP A 636 -3.87 -16.13 8.76
C ASP A 636 -2.57 -15.81 8.00
N ASP A 637 -1.43 -16.19 8.58
CA ASP A 637 -0.08 -16.07 8.02
C ASP A 637 0.07 -16.78 6.66
N ARG A 638 -0.94 -17.57 6.26
CA ARG A 638 -1.00 -18.42 5.08
C ARG A 638 -1.83 -17.86 3.92
N TRP A 639 -2.09 -16.55 3.85
CA TRP A 639 -2.72 -16.01 2.65
C TRP A 639 -1.79 -16.20 1.44
N GLY A 640 -2.14 -17.15 0.57
CA GLY A 640 -1.31 -17.55 -0.57
C GLY A 640 -0.97 -16.40 -1.52
N GLY A 641 -1.81 -15.36 -1.58
CA GLY A 641 -1.54 -14.16 -2.39
C GLY A 641 -0.35 -13.33 -1.87
N GLN A 642 -0.23 -13.15 -0.55
CA GLN A 642 0.90 -12.46 0.08
C GLN A 642 2.19 -13.24 -0.17
N LEU A 643 2.14 -14.55 0.04
CA LEU A 643 3.29 -15.45 -0.19
C LEU A 643 3.72 -15.45 -1.66
N ALA A 644 2.76 -15.44 -2.61
CA ALA A 644 3.07 -15.36 -4.03
C ALA A 644 3.75 -14.04 -4.41
N LEU A 645 3.23 -12.90 -3.96
CA LEU A 645 3.82 -11.58 -4.22
C LEU A 645 5.23 -11.48 -3.62
N ALA A 646 5.40 -11.89 -2.36
CA ALA A 646 6.70 -11.91 -1.69
C ALA A 646 7.70 -12.82 -2.44
N THR A 647 7.26 -14.00 -2.88
CA THR A 647 8.09 -14.95 -3.64
C THR A 647 8.54 -14.37 -4.98
N VAL A 648 7.65 -13.67 -5.70
CA VAL A 648 8.00 -12.98 -6.96
C VAL A 648 9.07 -11.92 -6.73
N MET A 649 8.95 -11.11 -5.67
CA MET A 649 9.96 -10.09 -5.33
C MET A 649 11.32 -10.71 -4.98
N ILE A 650 11.32 -11.79 -4.19
CA ILE A 650 12.53 -12.55 -3.85
C ILE A 650 13.15 -13.15 -5.12
N ALA A 651 12.35 -13.79 -5.97
CA ALA A 651 12.80 -14.44 -7.20
C ALA A 651 13.43 -13.43 -8.16
N LEU A 652 12.82 -12.26 -8.35
CA LEU A 652 13.35 -11.19 -9.21
C LEU A 652 14.71 -10.68 -8.71
N GLY A 653 14.84 -10.43 -7.40
CA GLY A 653 16.11 -10.03 -6.79
C GLY A 653 17.18 -11.11 -6.92
N ALA A 654 16.83 -12.37 -6.63
CA ALA A 654 17.72 -13.52 -6.72
C ALA A 654 18.19 -13.79 -8.16
N LEU A 655 17.28 -13.73 -9.14
CA LEU A 655 17.60 -13.85 -10.57
C LEU A 655 18.63 -12.81 -11.01
N MET A 656 18.50 -11.56 -10.55
CA MET A 656 19.48 -10.53 -10.88
C MET A 656 20.85 -10.81 -10.22
N GLY A 657 20.85 -11.33 -8.99
CA GLY A 657 22.06 -11.79 -8.31
C GLY A 657 22.77 -12.93 -9.04
N LEU A 658 22.03 -13.98 -9.40
CA LEU A 658 22.53 -15.13 -10.16
C LEU A 658 23.08 -14.70 -11.52
N PHE A 659 22.35 -13.83 -12.24
CA PHE A 659 22.82 -13.30 -13.52
C PHE A 659 24.16 -12.57 -13.37
N GLY A 660 24.29 -11.71 -12.36
CA GLY A 660 25.55 -11.01 -12.06
C GLY A 660 26.68 -11.96 -11.64
N CYS A 661 26.36 -13.04 -10.94
CA CYS A 661 27.32 -14.05 -10.52
C CYS A 661 27.88 -14.85 -11.72
N PHE A 662 27.01 -15.34 -12.61
CA PHE A 662 27.40 -16.18 -13.75
C PHE A 662 28.03 -15.38 -14.89
N ARG A 663 27.36 -14.31 -15.35
CA ARG A 663 27.88 -13.50 -16.48
C ARG A 663 29.01 -12.57 -16.07
N GLY A 664 29.15 -12.30 -14.78
CA GLY A 664 30.05 -11.27 -14.28
C GLY A 664 29.49 -9.87 -14.49
N ILE A 665 30.01 -8.92 -13.74
CA ILE A 665 29.58 -7.52 -13.78
C ILE A 665 30.74 -6.69 -14.28
N GLU A 666 30.58 -6.14 -15.48
CA GLU A 666 31.53 -5.16 -16.00
C GLU A 666 31.49 -3.89 -15.15
N PRO A 667 32.63 -3.37 -14.70
CA PRO A 667 32.67 -2.11 -13.99
C PRO A 667 32.37 -0.96 -14.96
N THR A 668 31.66 0.05 -14.47
CA THR A 668 31.31 1.21 -15.28
C THR A 668 32.56 1.94 -15.76
N ARG A 669 32.68 2.15 -17.07
CA ARG A 669 33.79 2.92 -17.67
C ARG A 669 33.52 4.41 -17.45
N VAL A 670 34.55 5.20 -17.17
CA VAL A 670 34.42 6.68 -17.15
C VAL A 670 34.37 7.10 -18.62
N SER A 671 33.49 8.01 -19.04
CA SER A 671 33.63 8.59 -20.39
C SER A 671 34.85 9.52 -20.34
N PRO A 672 35.76 9.53 -21.32
CA PRO A 672 36.62 10.70 -21.45
C PRO A 672 35.65 11.88 -21.60
N SER A 673 35.93 13.01 -20.93
CA SER A 673 35.34 14.25 -21.41
C SER A 673 35.67 14.31 -22.89
N ALA A 674 34.66 14.37 -23.76
CA ALA A 674 34.89 14.74 -25.13
C ALA A 674 35.63 16.08 -25.05
N LYS A 675 36.95 16.07 -25.26
CA LYS A 675 37.63 17.28 -25.68
C LYS A 675 36.85 17.68 -26.94
N ARG A 676 36.34 18.90 -26.94
CA ARG A 676 35.92 19.56 -28.17
C ARG A 676 37.04 19.31 -29.18
N GLU A 677 36.75 18.49 -30.17
CA GLU A 677 37.45 18.54 -31.45
C GLU A 677 37.01 19.86 -32.08
N ASP A 678 37.71 20.95 -31.74
CA ASP A 678 37.69 22.22 -32.45
C ASP A 678 39.00 22.95 -32.11
N ALA A 679 39.74 23.28 -33.17
CA ALA A 679 41.09 23.88 -33.27
C ALA A 679 42.26 22.90 -33.31
#